data_AF-A0A7V5WJR7-F1
#
_entry.id   AF-A0A7V5WJR7-F1
#
_cell.length_a   1.000
_cell.length_b   1.000
_cell.length_c   1.000
_cell.angle_alpha   90.00
_cell.angle_beta   90.00
_cell.angle_gamma   90.00
#
_symmetry.space_group_name_H-M   'P 1'
#
loop_
_entity.id
_entity.type
_entity.pdbx_description
1 polymer ?
#
loop_
_entity_poly.entity_id
_entity_poly.type
_entity_poly.pdbx_seq_one_letter_code
_entity_poly.pdbx_strand_id
1 'polypeptide(L)'
;MLRIRRIHDDVLPVNREILRQVEDILRSRFAAVSGEEIESIGEKLRNPFKQRFRPILFVAESMKGRVKGFALLLHEPEIGFAYLDWIATATGRSGGGLGGALYERVRQEAEALKVKGLFFECLPDDAENCPDPALLRENRSRLRFYERYGARPIVNTGYELPVRPEDTCMPHLVYDGLAGGRTLRRAFARKVVRAVLERKYADLCPPEYVDQVVRSFRDDPVRLREFRYVKPEAVVSSAAGRTFEQIALVVNDRHDIHHVADRGYVESPVRVSTILAELDKSGLFTRIPPHSFPDRHLLEVHATDFVRYLKRACNDVPEGKSLYPYVFPIRNKTRPPREPSVLSGYYCIDTFTPINRNAYPAARRAVDCALTAAREVLHGRRLAYALIRPPGHHAEHRSFGGFCYFNNAAAAAQYLSHYGRVAILDIDYHHGNGQQDIFYRRSDVLTVSLHGHPSFAYPYFSGFGEELGEGEGEGEGFNLNLPLPEKLDGGGYRRALARGLKRVEAFNPSFLVVALGLDPAKGDPTGTWSLGARDFQMNGEAVGSLGLPTVVVQEGGYRSRTLGRNGLSFFKGLAEAVERWARTGHEQKNRIHGLRFRQEVVEDDIGRIEKLVAVTGFFHAGEVEVAGELVRERLLKGEASGYHFLFAEHYGRLAGYTCYGPIPCTRDGYDLYWIAVHPEYQGRGVGSHLLRLTERRIREAGGGRVYVDTSQRVQYAGTRAFYERCGYSLECLLADFYAPGDGKAVYCKKLTGETGRPSS
;
A
#
# COMPACT_ATOMS: atom_id res chain seq x y z
N MET A 1 -21.45 17.18 7.15
CA MET A 1 -21.27 15.72 7.06
C MET A 1 -19.86 15.38 7.55
N LEU A 2 -19.74 14.38 8.43
CA LEU A 2 -18.45 13.92 8.98
C LEU A 2 -18.02 12.67 8.21
N ARG A 3 -16.73 12.59 7.88
CA ARG A 3 -16.14 11.42 7.22
C ARG A 3 -15.18 10.74 8.19
N ILE A 4 -15.31 9.42 8.35
CA ILE A 4 -14.34 8.61 9.08
C ILE A 4 -13.47 7.91 8.04
N ARG A 5 -12.16 8.11 8.10
CA ARG A 5 -11.20 7.42 7.23
C ARG A 5 -10.01 6.88 7.99
N ARG A 6 -9.33 5.89 7.40
CA ARG A 6 -8.08 5.33 7.90
C ARG A 6 -6.92 6.20 7.44
N ILE A 7 -6.00 6.50 8.33
CA ILE A 7 -4.72 7.12 8.02
C ILE A 7 -3.67 6.00 7.92
N HIS A 8 -3.03 5.90 6.76
CA HIS A 8 -2.12 4.80 6.44
C HIS A 8 -0.66 5.11 6.68
N ASP A 9 -0.29 6.38 6.57
CA ASP A 9 1.07 6.91 6.63
C ASP A 9 1.02 8.43 6.83
N ASP A 10 2.18 9.05 6.98
CA ASP A 10 2.38 10.50 7.04
C ASP A 10 3.11 11.03 5.78
N VAL A 11 3.00 10.33 4.65
CA VAL A 11 3.68 10.71 3.40
C VAL A 11 2.96 11.91 2.78
N LEU A 12 1.63 11.84 2.70
CA LEU A 12 0.82 12.91 2.11
C LEU A 12 0.78 14.13 3.04
N PRO A 13 0.91 15.37 2.51
CA PRO A 13 0.79 16.59 3.31
C PRO A 13 -0.49 16.67 4.14
N VAL A 14 -1.61 16.19 3.58
CA VAL A 14 -2.89 16.14 4.30
C VAL A 14 -2.84 15.19 5.50
N ASN A 15 -2.13 14.07 5.40
CA ASN A 15 -2.01 13.10 6.48
C ASN A 15 -1.11 13.64 7.60
N ARG A 16 -0.04 14.38 7.26
CA ARG A 16 0.80 15.07 8.24
C ARG A 16 0.01 16.09 9.06
N GLU A 17 -0.80 16.90 8.40
CA GLU A 17 -1.65 17.89 9.07
C GLU A 17 -2.73 17.23 9.95
N ILE A 18 -3.27 16.09 9.52
CA ILE A 18 -4.20 15.31 10.33
C ILE A 18 -3.51 14.73 11.56
N LEU A 19 -2.31 14.18 11.41
CA LEU A 19 -1.54 13.65 12.53
C LEU A 19 -1.25 14.72 13.57
N ARG A 20 -0.86 15.92 13.14
CA ARG A 20 -0.69 17.08 14.03
C ARG A 20 -1.98 17.40 14.80
N GLN A 21 -3.14 17.40 14.14
CA GLN A 21 -4.42 17.61 14.83
C GLN A 21 -4.77 16.47 15.80
N VAL A 22 -4.39 15.22 15.49
CA VAL A 22 -4.56 14.08 16.40
C VAL A 22 -3.67 14.21 17.63
N GLU A 23 -2.41 14.61 17.44
CA GLU A 23 -1.45 14.89 18.51
C GLU A 23 -1.96 16.01 19.43
N ASP A 24 -2.54 17.08 18.87
CA ASP A 24 -3.16 18.17 19.64
C ASP A 24 -4.36 17.67 20.49
N ILE A 25 -5.20 16.78 19.94
CA ILE A 25 -6.29 16.17 20.70
C ILE A 25 -5.72 15.27 21.80
N LEU A 26 -4.68 14.48 21.53
CA LEU A 26 -4.04 13.63 22.54
C LEU A 26 -3.49 14.45 23.71
N ARG A 27 -2.69 15.49 23.41
CA ARG A 27 -2.12 16.40 24.42
C ARG A 27 -3.19 17.04 25.29
N SER A 28 -4.34 17.41 24.71
CA SER A 28 -5.44 18.04 25.46
C SER A 28 -6.30 17.06 26.26
N ARG A 29 -6.35 15.77 25.90
CA ARG A 29 -7.24 14.77 26.51
C ARG A 29 -6.55 13.83 27.47
N PHE A 30 -5.24 13.62 27.34
CA PHE A 30 -4.48 12.66 28.11
C PHE A 30 -3.20 13.30 28.67
N ALA A 31 -3.35 14.03 29.77
CA ALA A 31 -2.24 14.76 30.41
C ALA A 31 -1.11 13.86 30.93
N ALA A 32 -1.38 12.56 31.12
CA ALA A 32 -0.41 11.58 31.60
C ALA A 32 0.44 10.93 30.49
N VAL A 33 0.13 11.18 29.21
CA VAL A 33 0.89 10.60 28.08
C VAL A 33 2.10 11.48 27.80
N SER A 34 3.28 10.86 27.64
CA SER A 34 4.51 11.60 27.37
C SER A 34 4.51 12.24 25.98
N GLY A 35 5.22 13.37 25.82
CA GLY A 35 5.37 14.04 24.54
C GLY A 35 5.99 13.15 23.46
N GLU A 36 6.98 12.34 23.83
CA GLU A 36 7.63 11.38 22.93
C GLU A 36 6.64 10.31 22.42
N GLU A 37 5.74 9.82 23.27
CA GLU A 37 4.76 8.81 22.86
C GLU A 37 3.78 9.38 21.82
N ILE A 38 3.38 10.65 21.98
CA ILE A 38 2.49 11.36 21.06
C ILE A 38 3.20 11.61 19.71
N GLU A 39 4.43 12.10 19.72
CA GLU A 39 5.20 12.42 18.52
C GLU A 39 5.61 11.16 17.73
N SER A 40 5.69 10.01 18.42
CA SER A 40 6.01 8.73 17.78
C SER A 40 4.88 8.13 16.93
N ILE A 41 3.65 8.68 16.93
CA ILE A 41 2.50 8.09 16.21
C ILE A 41 2.76 8.00 14.70
N GLY A 42 3.30 9.05 14.09
CA GLY A 42 3.66 9.05 12.67
C GLY A 42 4.72 8.00 12.35
N GLU A 43 5.74 7.85 13.22
CA GLU A 43 6.75 6.79 13.12
C GLU A 43 6.11 5.40 13.25
N LYS A 44 5.25 5.19 14.25
CA LYS A 44 4.57 3.91 14.51
C LYS A 44 3.71 3.48 13.32
N LEU A 45 3.02 4.41 12.66
CA LEU A 45 2.25 4.13 11.42
C LEU A 45 3.14 3.69 10.24
N ARG A 46 4.38 4.21 10.16
CA ARG A 46 5.38 3.83 9.16
C ARG A 46 6.25 2.63 9.54
N ASN A 47 6.32 2.29 10.83
CA ASN A 47 7.22 1.27 11.35
C ASN A 47 6.57 0.49 12.53
N PRO A 48 5.64 -0.43 12.24
CA PRO A 48 4.92 -1.25 13.22
C PRO A 48 5.83 -2.21 13.99
N PHE A 49 7.07 -2.43 13.53
CA PHE A 49 7.95 -3.44 14.12
C PHE A 49 8.56 -3.02 15.46
N LYS A 50 8.59 -1.71 15.78
CA LYS A 50 9.14 -1.21 17.05
C LYS A 50 8.36 -1.72 18.28
N GLN A 51 7.04 -1.94 18.14
CA GLN A 51 6.17 -2.37 19.24
C GLN A 51 5.56 -3.78 19.03
N ARG A 52 5.92 -4.50 17.97
CA ARG A 52 5.30 -5.79 17.58
C ARG A 52 3.77 -5.74 17.48
N PHE A 53 3.21 -4.56 17.25
CA PHE A 53 1.81 -4.29 16.97
C PHE A 53 1.71 -3.49 15.69
N ARG A 54 0.65 -3.73 14.92
CA ARG A 54 0.34 -2.93 13.74
C ARG A 54 -0.66 -1.83 14.08
N PRO A 55 -0.26 -0.55 14.14
CA PRO A 55 -1.18 0.54 14.43
C PRO A 55 -2.05 0.86 13.22
N ILE A 56 -3.31 1.19 13.51
CA ILE A 56 -4.34 1.57 12.57
C ILE A 56 -5.05 2.79 13.15
N LEU A 57 -4.82 3.96 12.54
CA LEU A 57 -5.43 5.20 12.98
C LEU A 57 -6.68 5.50 12.15
N PHE A 58 -7.81 5.70 12.82
CA PHE A 58 -9.04 6.23 12.26
C PHE A 58 -9.23 7.67 12.68
N VAL A 59 -9.62 8.52 11.74
CA VAL A 59 -9.86 9.93 11.99
C VAL A 59 -11.24 10.30 11.48
N ALA A 60 -12.03 10.93 12.33
CA ALA A 60 -13.30 11.54 11.97
C ALA A 60 -13.08 13.03 11.70
N GLU A 61 -13.24 13.45 10.45
CA GLU A 61 -12.96 14.81 10.00
C GLU A 61 -14.18 15.49 9.37
N SER A 62 -14.18 16.81 9.42
CA SER A 62 -15.13 17.64 8.67
C SER A 62 -14.71 17.78 7.21
N MET A 63 -15.64 18.19 6.33
CA MET A 63 -15.35 18.49 4.91
C MET A 63 -14.23 19.54 4.70
N LYS A 64 -13.88 20.33 5.73
CA LYS A 64 -12.77 21.30 5.71
C LYS A 64 -11.45 20.72 6.25
N GLY A 65 -11.34 19.40 6.41
CA GLY A 65 -10.11 18.72 6.90
C GLY A 65 -9.84 18.90 8.40
N ARG A 66 -10.79 19.45 9.17
CA ARG A 66 -10.65 19.59 10.62
C ARG A 66 -11.05 18.30 11.34
N VAL A 67 -10.14 17.72 12.09
CA VAL A 67 -10.33 16.52 12.91
C VAL A 67 -11.28 16.83 14.07
N LYS A 68 -12.27 15.96 14.25
CA LYS A 68 -13.28 16.02 15.31
C LYS A 68 -13.16 14.88 16.32
N GLY A 69 -12.45 13.82 15.96
CA GLY A 69 -12.09 12.72 16.84
C GLY A 69 -11.24 11.69 16.11
N PHE A 70 -10.68 10.75 16.86
CA PHE A 70 -9.85 9.69 16.31
C PHE A 70 -9.97 8.41 17.15
N ALA A 71 -9.54 7.29 16.58
CA ALA A 71 -9.33 6.04 17.28
C ALA A 71 -8.05 5.37 16.78
N LEU A 72 -7.18 4.92 17.69
CA LEU A 72 -5.96 4.17 17.40
C LEU A 72 -6.15 2.71 17.81
N LEU A 73 -6.11 1.82 16.82
CA LEU A 73 -6.25 0.38 16.98
C LEU A 73 -4.90 -0.30 16.74
N LEU A 74 -4.46 -1.14 17.67
CA LEU A 74 -3.27 -1.98 17.54
C LEU A 74 -3.69 -3.40 17.13
N HIS A 75 -3.23 -3.87 15.98
CA HIS A 75 -3.51 -5.22 15.50
C HIS A 75 -2.32 -6.17 15.74
N GLU A 76 -2.59 -7.32 16.34
CA GLU A 76 -1.62 -8.40 16.55
C GLU A 76 -2.02 -9.62 15.69
N PRO A 77 -1.32 -9.87 14.57
CA PRO A 77 -1.74 -10.86 13.58
C PRO A 77 -1.44 -12.32 13.97
N GLU A 78 -0.43 -12.58 14.80
CA GLU A 78 0.03 -13.95 15.10
C GLU A 78 -0.88 -14.65 16.12
N ILE A 79 -1.17 -13.95 17.21
CA ILE A 79 -2.11 -14.39 18.24
C ILE A 79 -3.54 -14.21 17.71
N GLY A 80 -3.75 -13.14 16.93
CA GLY A 80 -5.00 -12.82 16.24
C GLY A 80 -5.96 -12.04 17.12
N PHE A 81 -5.53 -10.90 17.68
CA PHE A 81 -6.37 -9.97 18.44
C PHE A 81 -6.16 -8.53 17.99
N ALA A 82 -7.09 -7.64 18.36
CA ALA A 82 -6.89 -6.21 18.25
C ALA A 82 -7.01 -5.56 19.64
N TYR A 83 -6.26 -4.50 19.87
CA TYR A 83 -6.27 -3.71 21.10
C TYR A 83 -6.59 -2.25 20.76
N LEU A 84 -7.72 -1.73 21.22
CA LEU A 84 -8.08 -0.32 21.05
C LEU A 84 -7.30 0.49 22.09
N ASP A 85 -6.30 1.22 21.61
CA ASP A 85 -5.38 1.98 22.45
C ASP A 85 -6.00 3.30 22.89
N TRP A 86 -6.39 4.12 21.90
CA TRP A 86 -7.00 5.42 22.16
C TRP A 86 -8.28 5.59 21.35
N ILE A 87 -9.27 6.23 21.97
CA ILE A 87 -10.42 6.79 21.27
C ILE A 87 -10.80 8.11 21.95
N ALA A 88 -10.86 9.19 21.17
CA ALA A 88 -11.15 10.50 21.72
C ALA A 88 -11.85 11.41 20.72
N THR A 89 -12.61 12.38 21.24
CA THR A 89 -13.25 13.45 20.47
C THR A 89 -12.66 14.81 20.87
N ALA A 90 -12.59 15.73 19.92
CA ALA A 90 -11.92 17.03 20.10
C ALA A 90 -12.64 17.97 21.10
N THR A 91 -13.94 17.78 21.35
CA THR A 91 -14.75 18.69 22.19
C THR A 91 -15.03 18.15 23.60
N GLY A 92 -14.45 17.01 24.00
CA GLY A 92 -14.62 16.43 25.34
C GLY A 92 -16.05 16.01 25.72
N ARG A 93 -17.06 16.28 24.89
CA ARG A 93 -18.44 15.87 25.07
C ARG A 93 -18.69 14.54 24.36
N SER A 94 -19.02 13.50 25.12
CA SER A 94 -19.39 12.16 24.63
C SER A 94 -20.78 12.08 23.97
N GLY A 95 -21.43 13.22 23.69
CA GLY A 95 -22.88 13.30 23.42
C GLY A 95 -23.33 13.45 21.96
N GLY A 96 -22.45 13.32 20.96
CA GLY A 96 -22.77 13.65 19.55
C GLY A 96 -22.88 12.48 18.58
N GLY A 97 -22.93 11.22 19.03
CA GLY A 97 -22.89 10.03 18.16
C GLY A 97 -21.53 9.72 17.52
N LEU A 98 -20.60 10.70 17.51
CA LEU A 98 -19.26 10.55 16.91
C LEU A 98 -18.41 9.44 17.54
N GLY A 99 -18.43 9.31 18.86
CA GLY A 99 -17.72 8.24 19.56
C GLY A 99 -18.26 6.86 19.19
N GLY A 100 -19.59 6.74 19.02
CA GLY A 100 -20.24 5.53 18.53
C GLY A 100 -19.81 5.19 17.10
N ALA A 101 -19.82 6.16 16.20
CA ALA A 101 -19.39 5.96 14.82
C ALA A 101 -17.90 5.57 14.70
N LEU A 102 -17.02 6.15 15.51
CA LEU A 102 -15.60 5.75 15.59
C LEU A 102 -15.44 4.33 16.12
N TYR A 103 -16.14 3.99 17.21
CA TYR A 103 -16.06 2.66 17.81
C TYR A 103 -16.64 1.58 16.88
N GLU A 104 -17.75 1.85 16.20
CA GLU A 104 -18.29 0.96 15.16
C GLU A 104 -17.30 0.75 14.02
N ARG A 105 -16.60 1.80 13.58
CA ARG A 105 -15.54 1.66 12.56
C ARG A 105 -14.39 0.79 13.06
N VAL A 106 -13.99 0.92 14.32
CA VAL A 106 -12.98 0.05 14.96
C VAL A 106 -13.44 -1.41 14.96
N ARG A 107 -14.70 -1.69 15.35
CA ARG A 107 -15.27 -3.05 15.35
C ARG A 107 -15.32 -3.64 13.94
N GLN A 108 -15.75 -2.85 12.95
CA GLN A 108 -15.74 -3.27 11.53
C GLN A 108 -14.33 -3.62 11.04
N GLU A 109 -13.32 -2.84 11.41
CA GLU A 109 -11.93 -3.16 11.06
C GLU A 109 -11.46 -4.45 11.76
N ALA A 110 -11.76 -4.62 13.05
CA ALA A 110 -11.42 -5.83 13.79
C ALA A 110 -12.05 -7.08 13.14
N GLU A 111 -13.32 -7.00 12.73
CA GLU A 111 -13.99 -8.06 11.98
C GLU A 111 -13.34 -8.32 10.61
N ALA A 112 -12.98 -7.26 9.87
CA ALA A 112 -12.29 -7.35 8.58
C ALA A 112 -10.92 -8.03 8.68
N LEU A 113 -10.19 -7.74 9.76
CA LEU A 113 -8.92 -8.37 10.10
C LEU A 113 -9.07 -9.82 10.58
N LYS A 114 -10.31 -10.29 10.79
CA LYS A 114 -10.65 -11.62 11.29
C LYS A 114 -9.99 -11.95 12.63
N VAL A 115 -9.73 -10.94 13.46
CA VAL A 115 -9.19 -11.14 14.81
C VAL A 115 -10.21 -11.88 15.66
N LYS A 116 -9.79 -12.62 16.69
CA LYS A 116 -10.64 -13.44 17.56
C LYS A 116 -11.38 -12.60 18.61
N GLY A 117 -10.87 -11.43 18.98
CA GLY A 117 -11.51 -10.48 19.88
C GLY A 117 -10.85 -9.10 19.89
N LEU A 118 -11.59 -8.11 20.36
CA LEU A 118 -11.12 -6.74 20.57
C LEU A 118 -10.98 -6.48 22.08
N PHE A 119 -9.83 -5.95 22.49
CA PHE A 119 -9.48 -5.66 23.88
C PHE A 119 -9.15 -4.19 24.07
N PHE A 120 -9.33 -3.65 25.27
CA PHE A 120 -8.89 -2.29 25.64
C PHE A 120 -9.00 -2.09 27.14
N GLU A 121 -8.40 -1.04 27.66
CA GLU A 121 -8.47 -0.70 29.07
C GLU A 121 -9.54 0.36 29.38
N CYS A 122 -10.18 0.21 30.53
CA CYS A 122 -11.04 1.23 31.12
C CYS A 122 -10.78 1.31 32.62
N LEU A 123 -10.59 2.53 33.13
CA LEU A 123 -10.44 2.76 34.56
C LEU A 123 -11.70 2.32 35.34
N PRO A 124 -11.57 1.92 36.62
CA PRO A 124 -12.67 1.43 37.44
C PRO A 124 -13.82 2.42 37.61
N ASP A 125 -15.04 1.89 37.72
CA ASP A 125 -16.29 2.65 37.87
C ASP A 125 -16.87 2.62 39.30
N ASP A 126 -16.07 2.16 40.25
CA ASP A 126 -16.36 2.16 41.68
C ASP A 126 -15.37 3.05 42.47
N ALA A 127 -15.85 3.59 43.58
CA ALA A 127 -15.11 4.57 44.39
C ALA A 127 -14.03 3.92 45.27
N GLU A 128 -14.09 2.60 45.46
CA GLU A 128 -13.12 1.85 46.26
C GLU A 128 -11.80 1.73 45.48
N ASN A 129 -11.89 1.39 44.20
CA ASN A 129 -10.73 1.24 43.33
C ASN A 129 -10.29 2.55 42.68
N CYS A 130 -11.19 3.52 42.47
CA CYS A 130 -10.87 4.83 41.91
C CYS A 130 -11.48 5.99 42.73
N PRO A 131 -10.71 6.59 43.66
CA PRO A 131 -11.25 7.52 44.65
C PRO A 131 -11.58 8.92 44.11
N ASP A 132 -11.04 9.31 42.96
CA ASP A 132 -11.32 10.63 42.35
C ASP A 132 -12.77 10.70 41.79
N PRO A 133 -13.65 11.55 42.36
CA PRO A 133 -15.04 11.64 41.94
C PRO A 133 -15.25 12.14 40.50
N ALA A 134 -14.33 12.92 39.96
CA ALA A 134 -14.40 13.42 38.58
C ALA A 134 -14.08 12.30 37.59
N LEU A 135 -13.01 11.54 37.83
CA LEU A 135 -12.67 10.35 37.05
C LEU A 135 -13.76 9.29 37.13
N LEU A 136 -14.29 9.04 38.33
CA LEU A 136 -15.35 8.06 38.55
C LEU A 136 -16.59 8.30 37.68
N ARG A 137 -17.00 9.56 37.52
CA ARG A 137 -18.13 9.93 36.66
C ARG A 137 -17.83 9.66 35.18
N GLU A 138 -16.62 9.94 34.72
CA GLU A 138 -16.20 9.69 33.34
C GLU A 138 -16.07 8.18 33.06
N ASN A 139 -15.49 7.41 33.98
CA ASN A 139 -15.32 5.96 33.88
C ASN A 139 -16.65 5.23 33.76
N ARG A 140 -17.63 5.60 34.59
CA ARG A 140 -19.03 5.11 34.49
C ARG A 140 -19.64 5.41 33.13
N SER A 141 -19.39 6.60 32.58
CA SER A 141 -19.87 6.97 31.25
C SER A 141 -19.22 6.14 30.13
N ARG A 142 -17.90 5.92 30.20
CA ARG A 142 -17.14 5.11 29.24
C ARG A 142 -17.58 3.65 29.26
N LEU A 143 -17.67 3.03 30.44
CA LEU A 143 -18.12 1.64 30.55
C LEU A 143 -19.58 1.46 30.12
N ARG A 144 -20.47 2.40 30.48
CA ARG A 144 -21.84 2.43 29.95
C ARG A 144 -21.88 2.53 28.42
N PHE A 145 -20.96 3.28 27.80
CA PHE A 145 -20.87 3.38 26.34
C PHE A 145 -20.47 2.04 25.71
N TYR A 146 -19.43 1.39 26.22
CA TYR A 146 -18.94 0.12 25.69
C TYR A 146 -19.91 -1.05 25.93
N GLU A 147 -20.60 -1.07 27.06
CA GLU A 147 -21.63 -2.09 27.36
C GLU A 147 -22.78 -2.08 26.34
N ARG A 148 -23.09 -0.93 25.71
CA ARG A 148 -24.10 -0.87 24.61
C ARG A 148 -23.70 -1.69 23.39
N TYR A 149 -22.42 -2.00 23.24
CA TYR A 149 -21.89 -2.82 22.15
C TYR A 149 -21.56 -4.25 22.60
N GLY A 150 -21.86 -4.59 23.86
CA GLY A 150 -21.62 -5.90 24.45
C GLY A 150 -20.22 -6.08 25.05
N ALA A 151 -19.38 -5.04 25.00
CA ALA A 151 -18.04 -5.05 25.55
C ALA A 151 -18.07 -4.90 27.08
N ARG A 152 -17.36 -5.79 27.80
CA ARG A 152 -17.47 -5.90 29.27
C ARG A 152 -16.11 -6.16 29.93
N PRO A 153 -15.87 -5.65 31.15
CA PRO A 153 -14.68 -5.97 31.94
C PRO A 153 -14.52 -7.49 32.12
N ILE A 154 -13.29 -7.96 31.98
CA ILE A 154 -12.86 -9.28 32.44
C ILE A 154 -12.74 -9.23 33.97
N VAL A 155 -13.23 -10.26 34.66
CA VAL A 155 -13.24 -10.30 36.14
C VAL A 155 -12.65 -11.61 36.65
N ASN A 156 -12.38 -11.67 37.96
CA ASN A 156 -11.70 -12.78 38.64
C ASN A 156 -10.29 -13.03 38.09
N THR A 157 -9.58 -11.95 37.80
CA THR A 157 -8.18 -11.97 37.37
C THR A 157 -7.38 -11.00 38.22
N GLY A 158 -6.06 -11.04 38.10
CA GLY A 158 -5.13 -10.12 38.73
C GLY A 158 -4.74 -8.97 37.81
N TYR A 159 -5.49 -8.69 36.74
CA TYR A 159 -5.15 -7.60 35.82
C TYR A 159 -5.24 -6.23 36.50
N GLU A 160 -6.13 -6.11 37.49
CA GLU A 160 -6.30 -4.93 38.32
C GLU A 160 -5.30 -4.85 39.50
N LEU A 161 -4.33 -5.78 39.59
CA LEU A 161 -3.31 -5.71 40.63
C LEU A 161 -2.37 -4.51 40.37
N PRO A 162 -2.02 -3.74 41.40
CA PRO A 162 -1.10 -2.62 41.27
C PRO A 162 0.27 -3.10 40.77
N VAL A 163 0.89 -2.36 39.86
CA VAL A 163 2.25 -2.67 39.36
C VAL A 163 3.27 -2.28 40.43
N ARG A 164 3.06 -1.12 41.06
CA ARG A 164 3.79 -0.62 42.22
C ARG A 164 2.83 -0.43 43.40
N PRO A 165 3.26 -0.61 44.66
CA PRO A 165 2.37 -0.52 45.83
C PRO A 165 1.55 0.78 45.93
N GLU A 166 2.07 1.88 45.41
CA GLU A 166 1.44 3.20 45.37
C GLU A 166 0.43 3.39 44.23
N ASP A 167 0.35 2.47 43.28
CA ASP A 167 -0.57 2.57 42.15
C ASP A 167 -2.02 2.43 42.62
N THR A 168 -2.86 3.35 42.17
CA THR A 168 -4.30 3.38 42.46
C THR A 168 -5.08 3.48 41.15
N CYS A 169 -6.38 3.15 41.17
CA CYS A 169 -7.24 3.21 39.97
C CYS A 169 -6.72 2.33 38.81
N MET A 170 -6.26 1.11 39.13
CA MET A 170 -5.79 0.14 38.13
C MET A 170 -6.89 -0.21 37.12
N PRO A 171 -6.61 -0.22 35.81
CA PRO A 171 -7.65 -0.38 34.79
C PRO A 171 -8.18 -1.80 34.70
N HIS A 172 -9.46 -1.93 34.36
CA HIS A 172 -10.02 -3.19 33.88
C HIS A 172 -9.57 -3.47 32.45
N LEU A 173 -9.22 -4.72 32.16
CA LEU A 173 -9.17 -5.21 30.79
C LEU A 173 -10.59 -5.50 30.30
N VAL A 174 -11.04 -4.78 29.28
CA VAL A 174 -12.37 -4.93 28.66
C VAL A 174 -12.25 -5.82 27.42
N TYR A 175 -13.25 -6.69 27.22
CA TYR A 175 -13.34 -7.57 26.07
C TYR A 175 -14.62 -7.32 25.27
N ASP A 176 -14.48 -7.15 23.96
CA ASP A 176 -15.55 -7.10 22.96
C ASP A 176 -15.44 -8.34 22.03
N GLY A 177 -16.48 -9.18 22.08
CA GLY A 177 -16.58 -10.40 21.27
C GLY A 177 -17.00 -10.19 19.81
N LEU A 178 -17.18 -8.93 19.38
CA LEU A 178 -17.64 -8.51 18.04
C LEU A 178 -19.02 -9.09 17.66
N ALA A 179 -19.44 -9.05 16.38
CA ALA A 179 -20.77 -9.52 15.93
C ALA A 179 -21.15 -10.93 16.40
N GLY A 180 -20.17 -11.81 16.61
CA GLY A 180 -20.39 -13.22 16.93
C GLY A 180 -20.54 -13.54 18.42
N GLY A 181 -20.42 -12.55 19.33
CA GLY A 181 -20.51 -12.79 20.77
C GLY A 181 -19.52 -13.85 21.26
N ARG A 182 -18.29 -13.83 20.71
CA ARG A 182 -17.34 -14.94 20.86
C ARG A 182 -16.95 -15.16 22.30
N THR A 183 -16.98 -16.42 22.74
CA THR A 183 -16.53 -16.81 24.07
C THR A 183 -15.02 -16.64 24.24
N LEU A 184 -14.59 -15.96 25.30
CA LEU A 184 -13.17 -15.76 25.61
C LEU A 184 -12.58 -17.00 26.29
N ARG A 185 -11.81 -17.80 25.55
CA ARG A 185 -11.11 -18.97 26.07
C ARG A 185 -9.87 -18.58 26.88
N ARG A 186 -9.62 -19.28 27.98
CA ARG A 186 -8.49 -19.01 28.89
C ARG A 186 -7.13 -19.00 28.18
N ALA A 187 -6.87 -20.00 27.35
CA ALA A 187 -5.61 -20.14 26.64
C ALA A 187 -5.33 -18.95 25.70
N PHE A 188 -6.39 -18.39 25.09
CA PHE A 188 -6.29 -17.21 24.24
C PHE A 188 -6.10 -15.94 25.07
N ALA A 189 -6.90 -15.74 26.11
CA ALA A 189 -6.79 -14.59 27.01
C ALA A 189 -5.38 -14.45 27.62
N ARG A 190 -4.79 -15.56 28.08
CA ARG A 190 -3.41 -15.57 28.62
C ARG A 190 -2.37 -15.10 27.60
N LYS A 191 -2.51 -15.48 26.32
CA LYS A 191 -1.61 -15.03 25.25
C LYS A 191 -1.78 -13.54 24.97
N VAL A 192 -3.01 -13.05 24.93
CA VAL A 192 -3.34 -11.63 24.72
C VAL A 192 -2.77 -10.78 25.85
N VAL A 193 -3.07 -11.12 27.10
CA VAL A 193 -2.63 -10.39 28.30
C VAL A 193 -1.11 -10.32 28.35
N ARG A 194 -0.43 -11.45 28.15
CA ARG A 194 1.03 -11.49 28.09
C ARG A 194 1.57 -10.55 27.00
N ALA A 195 1.03 -10.64 25.79
CA ALA A 195 1.47 -9.80 24.68
C ALA A 195 1.23 -8.30 24.93
N VAL A 196 0.12 -7.92 25.56
CA VAL A 196 -0.15 -6.52 25.92
C VAL A 196 0.87 -6.04 26.96
N LEU A 197 1.04 -6.77 28.07
CA LEU A 197 1.93 -6.34 29.15
C LEU A 197 3.42 -6.33 28.72
N GLU A 198 3.89 -7.35 27.99
CA GLU A 198 5.31 -7.45 27.58
C GLU A 198 5.69 -6.54 26.42
N ARG A 199 4.72 -6.08 25.59
CA ARG A 199 5.03 -5.34 24.36
C ARG A 199 4.58 -3.87 24.43
N LYS A 200 3.39 -3.60 24.96
CA LYS A 200 2.87 -2.24 25.11
C LYS A 200 3.37 -1.60 26.40
N TYR A 201 3.45 -2.36 27.48
CA TYR A 201 3.84 -1.88 28.81
C TYR A 201 5.19 -2.42 29.25
N ALA A 202 6.09 -2.71 28.31
CA ALA A 202 7.40 -3.30 28.57
C ALA A 202 8.23 -2.48 29.58
N ASP A 203 8.12 -1.15 29.55
CA ASP A 203 8.86 -0.23 30.42
C ASP A 203 8.24 -0.12 31.83
N LEU A 204 6.99 -0.57 32.01
CA LEU A 204 6.25 -0.48 33.27
C LEU A 204 6.15 -1.83 33.99
N CYS A 205 5.96 -2.92 33.25
CA CYS A 205 5.61 -4.23 33.80
C CYS A 205 6.84 -5.17 33.83
N PRO A 206 7.41 -5.48 35.02
CA PRO A 206 8.49 -6.46 35.12
C PRO A 206 8.00 -7.88 34.80
N PRO A 207 8.87 -8.79 34.32
CA PRO A 207 8.46 -10.15 33.91
C PRO A 207 7.71 -10.95 34.98
N GLU A 208 8.07 -10.76 36.26
CA GLU A 208 7.42 -11.43 37.39
C GLU A 208 5.96 -10.99 37.57
N TYR A 209 5.70 -9.68 37.43
CA TYR A 209 4.34 -9.12 37.44
C TYR A 209 3.51 -9.70 36.30
N VAL A 210 4.07 -9.73 35.08
CA VAL A 210 3.39 -10.32 33.91
C VAL A 210 2.99 -11.77 34.19
N ASP A 211 3.91 -12.58 34.72
CA ASP A 211 3.65 -13.97 35.05
C ASP A 211 2.57 -14.14 36.12
N GLN A 212 2.59 -13.30 37.16
CA GLN A 212 1.56 -13.28 38.20
C GLN A 212 0.17 -12.98 37.60
N VAL A 213 0.07 -11.92 36.80
CA VAL A 213 -1.20 -11.54 36.14
C VAL A 213 -1.66 -12.65 35.19
N VAL A 214 -0.79 -13.21 34.35
CA VAL A 214 -1.17 -14.26 33.40
C VAL A 214 -1.62 -15.54 34.11
N ARG A 215 -0.98 -15.92 35.23
CA ARG A 215 -1.36 -17.10 36.02
C ARG A 215 -2.70 -16.93 36.74
N SER A 216 -3.10 -15.70 37.05
CA SER A 216 -4.37 -15.39 37.71
C SER A 216 -5.62 -15.74 36.86
N PHE A 217 -5.49 -15.78 35.53
CA PHE A 217 -6.58 -16.16 34.62
C PHE A 217 -6.87 -17.67 34.75
N ARG A 218 -7.75 -18.06 35.67
CA ARG A 218 -8.04 -19.47 36.01
C ARG A 218 -9.28 -20.04 35.31
N ASP A 219 -10.32 -19.22 35.14
CA ASP A 219 -11.60 -19.62 34.54
C ASP A 219 -11.49 -19.92 33.04
N ASP A 220 -12.21 -20.95 32.56
CA ASP A 220 -12.40 -21.24 31.13
C ASP A 220 -13.85 -21.69 30.85
N PRO A 221 -14.69 -20.86 30.20
CA PRO A 221 -14.36 -19.56 29.63
C PRO A 221 -14.01 -18.52 30.69
N VAL A 222 -13.20 -17.53 30.31
CA VAL A 222 -12.85 -16.40 31.16
C VAL A 222 -14.13 -15.62 31.49
N ARG A 223 -14.32 -15.27 32.76
CA ARG A 223 -15.52 -14.58 33.23
C ARG A 223 -15.48 -13.10 32.83
N LEU A 224 -16.63 -12.63 32.34
CA LEU A 224 -16.89 -11.22 32.11
C LEU A 224 -17.84 -10.72 33.20
N ARG A 225 -17.71 -9.45 33.58
CA ARG A 225 -18.64 -8.81 34.50
C ARG A 225 -20.06 -8.88 33.94
N GLU A 226 -21.04 -9.02 34.81
CA GLU A 226 -22.45 -8.84 34.42
C GLU A 226 -22.70 -7.42 33.90
N PHE A 227 -23.70 -7.28 33.04
CA PHE A 227 -24.10 -5.96 32.54
C PHE A 227 -24.56 -5.08 33.70
N ARG A 228 -24.01 -3.86 33.81
CA ARG A 228 -24.31 -2.94 34.91
C ARG A 228 -25.18 -1.76 34.46
N TYR A 229 -25.01 -1.31 33.23
CA TYR A 229 -25.57 -0.05 32.75
C TYR A 229 -26.60 -0.18 31.64
N VAL A 230 -26.58 -1.31 30.93
CA VAL A 230 -27.43 -1.58 29.75
C VAL A 230 -28.04 -2.97 29.90
N LYS A 231 -29.28 -3.16 29.46
CA LYS A 231 -29.89 -4.49 29.42
C LYS A 231 -29.28 -5.32 28.26
N PRO A 232 -29.04 -6.63 28.41
CA PRO A 232 -28.45 -7.46 27.35
C PRO A 232 -29.18 -7.35 25.99
N GLU A 233 -30.50 -7.16 26.00
CA GLU A 233 -31.34 -7.07 24.81
C GLU A 233 -31.19 -5.73 24.07
N ALA A 234 -30.64 -4.71 24.73
CA ALA A 234 -30.39 -3.39 24.17
C ALA A 234 -28.98 -3.26 23.56
N VAL A 235 -28.23 -4.37 23.48
CA VAL A 235 -26.91 -4.39 22.84
C VAL A 235 -27.05 -4.20 21.33
N VAL A 236 -26.37 -3.19 20.81
CA VAL A 236 -26.29 -2.89 19.39
C VAL A 236 -25.44 -3.97 18.71
N SER A 237 -26.08 -4.85 17.95
CA SER A 237 -25.35 -5.74 17.04
C SER A 237 -24.56 -4.88 16.05
N SER A 238 -23.26 -5.18 15.85
CA SER A 238 -22.57 -4.60 14.70
C SER A 238 -23.32 -5.06 13.46
N ALA A 239 -23.94 -4.13 12.75
CA ALA A 239 -24.31 -4.40 11.37
C ALA A 239 -23.03 -4.89 10.68
N ALA A 240 -23.12 -5.99 9.91
CA ALA A 240 -22.08 -6.42 8.99
C ALA A 240 -21.87 -5.32 7.93
N GLY A 241 -21.26 -4.21 8.36
CA GLY A 241 -21.03 -3.02 7.59
C GLY A 241 -19.87 -3.27 6.65
N ARG A 242 -20.04 -2.90 5.39
CA ARG A 242 -19.05 -3.10 4.32
C ARG A 242 -17.68 -2.62 4.80
N THR A 243 -16.75 -3.56 4.86
CA THR A 243 -15.47 -3.44 5.58
C THR A 243 -14.44 -2.53 4.91
N PHE A 244 -14.65 -2.15 3.64
CA PHE A 244 -13.64 -1.52 2.78
C PHE A 244 -13.94 -0.05 2.48
N GLU A 245 -12.89 0.78 2.39
CA GLU A 245 -13.02 2.13 1.81
C GLU A 245 -13.39 1.98 0.34
N GLN A 246 -14.66 2.30 0.01
CA GLN A 246 -15.17 2.21 -1.35
C GLN A 246 -14.41 3.15 -2.29
N ILE A 247 -14.26 2.73 -3.54
CA ILE A 247 -13.63 3.51 -4.60
C ILE A 247 -14.50 4.74 -4.88
N ALA A 248 -13.92 5.94 -4.84
CA ALA A 248 -14.65 7.13 -5.27
C ALA A 248 -14.93 7.05 -6.77
N LEU A 249 -16.20 7.05 -7.16
CA LEU A 249 -16.62 7.04 -8.55
C LEU A 249 -17.13 8.42 -8.94
N VAL A 250 -16.38 9.11 -9.81
CA VAL A 250 -16.79 10.37 -10.40
C VAL A 250 -17.25 10.10 -11.82
N VAL A 251 -18.54 10.30 -12.08
CA VAL A 251 -19.13 10.09 -13.41
C VAL A 251 -19.22 11.44 -14.11
N ASN A 252 -18.82 11.51 -15.38
CA ASN A 252 -19.12 12.69 -16.20
C ASN A 252 -20.63 12.80 -16.41
N ASP A 253 -21.26 13.76 -15.74
CA ASP A 253 -22.71 14.03 -15.79
C ASP A 253 -23.15 14.85 -17.02
N ARG A 254 -22.21 15.20 -17.91
CA ARG A 254 -22.45 15.83 -19.21
C ARG A 254 -21.82 15.05 -20.35
N HIS A 255 -21.65 13.74 -20.19
CA HIS A 255 -21.02 12.94 -21.22
C HIS A 255 -21.93 12.67 -22.42
N ASP A 256 -23.24 12.66 -22.20
CA ASP A 256 -24.29 12.25 -23.13
C ASP A 256 -24.62 13.32 -24.18
N ILE A 257 -24.42 14.60 -23.86
CA ILE A 257 -24.63 15.72 -24.80
C ILE A 257 -23.74 15.62 -26.04
N HIS A 258 -22.57 14.98 -25.94
CA HIS A 258 -21.65 14.80 -27.07
C HIS A 258 -22.01 13.51 -27.83
N HIS A 259 -22.97 13.53 -28.75
CA HIS A 259 -23.35 12.34 -29.51
C HIS A 259 -23.11 12.53 -31.01
N VAL A 260 -22.25 11.68 -31.58
CA VAL A 260 -21.97 11.61 -33.02
C VAL A 260 -22.67 10.37 -33.56
N ALA A 261 -23.61 10.55 -34.47
CA ALA A 261 -24.44 9.47 -35.02
C ALA A 261 -23.91 8.90 -36.36
N ASP A 262 -22.66 9.20 -36.70
CA ASP A 262 -22.06 8.83 -37.96
C ASP A 262 -21.69 7.34 -38.00
N ARG A 263 -21.89 6.71 -39.16
CA ARG A 263 -21.62 5.28 -39.34
C ARG A 263 -20.13 4.99 -39.13
N GLY A 264 -19.82 4.07 -38.21
CA GLY A 264 -18.45 3.70 -37.88
C GLY A 264 -17.85 4.47 -36.70
N TYR A 265 -18.52 5.50 -36.17
CA TYR A 265 -18.10 6.17 -34.96
C TYR A 265 -18.40 5.30 -33.73
N VAL A 266 -17.36 4.84 -33.04
CA VAL A 266 -17.47 3.85 -31.96
C VAL A 266 -17.62 4.47 -30.56
N GLU A 267 -17.20 5.73 -30.40
CA GLU A 267 -17.19 6.42 -29.11
C GLU A 267 -18.61 6.93 -28.77
N SER A 268 -19.46 6.07 -28.20
CA SER A 268 -20.89 6.33 -27.99
C SER A 268 -21.27 6.55 -26.51
N PRO A 269 -22.30 7.37 -26.18
CA PRO A 269 -22.79 7.56 -24.81
C PRO A 269 -23.13 6.25 -24.08
N VAL A 270 -23.54 5.20 -24.80
CA VAL A 270 -23.89 3.88 -24.24
C VAL A 270 -22.75 3.23 -23.45
N ARG A 271 -21.50 3.61 -23.71
CA ARG A 271 -20.32 3.10 -23.01
C ARG A 271 -20.40 3.34 -21.50
N VAL A 272 -20.71 4.57 -21.10
CA VAL A 272 -20.76 4.98 -19.69
C VAL A 272 -21.90 4.26 -18.96
N SER A 273 -23.11 4.23 -19.53
CA SER A 273 -24.26 3.56 -18.90
C SER A 273 -24.05 2.04 -18.79
N THR A 274 -23.40 1.42 -19.79
CA THR A 274 -23.04 -0.01 -19.76
C THR A 274 -22.05 -0.32 -18.64
N ILE A 275 -21.03 0.51 -18.44
CA ILE A 275 -20.08 0.34 -17.34
C ILE A 275 -20.80 0.52 -16.00
N LEU A 276 -21.55 1.62 -15.84
CA LEU A 276 -22.29 1.91 -14.61
C LEU A 276 -23.22 0.79 -14.18
N ALA A 277 -23.96 0.21 -15.13
CA ALA A 277 -24.89 -0.88 -14.86
C ALA A 277 -24.22 -2.08 -14.15
N GLU A 278 -22.95 -2.35 -14.43
CA GLU A 278 -22.19 -3.41 -13.75
C GLU A 278 -21.54 -2.91 -12.46
N LEU A 279 -21.02 -1.68 -12.43
CA LEU A 279 -20.37 -1.13 -11.23
C LEU A 279 -21.34 -0.92 -10.07
N ASP A 280 -22.56 -0.42 -10.34
CA ASP A 280 -23.56 -0.15 -9.30
C ASP A 280 -23.98 -1.43 -8.56
N LYS A 281 -23.99 -2.59 -9.25
CA LYS A 281 -24.31 -3.90 -8.65
C LYS A 281 -23.25 -4.41 -7.68
N SER A 282 -22.01 -3.90 -7.77
CA SER A 282 -20.87 -4.48 -7.06
C SER A 282 -20.76 -4.06 -5.60
N GLY A 283 -21.31 -2.89 -5.23
CA GLY A 283 -21.08 -2.28 -3.93
C GLY A 283 -19.63 -1.81 -3.67
N LEU A 284 -18.74 -1.85 -4.67
CA LEU A 284 -17.33 -1.42 -4.54
C LEU A 284 -17.13 0.10 -4.60
N PHE A 285 -18.13 0.84 -5.08
CA PHE A 285 -18.01 2.26 -5.39
C PHE A 285 -18.92 3.14 -4.53
N THR A 286 -18.47 4.36 -4.27
CA THR A 286 -19.31 5.47 -3.78
C THR A 286 -19.31 6.56 -4.85
N ARG A 287 -20.50 7.01 -5.28
CA ARG A 287 -20.61 8.12 -6.23
C ARG A 287 -20.21 9.44 -5.59
N ILE A 288 -19.32 10.19 -6.25
CA ILE A 288 -18.89 11.53 -5.88
C ILE A 288 -19.31 12.49 -6.99
N PRO A 289 -20.02 13.58 -6.68
CA PRO A 289 -20.45 14.54 -7.69
C PRO A 289 -19.23 15.28 -8.28
N PRO A 290 -19.15 15.44 -9.61
CA PRO A 290 -18.06 16.16 -10.24
C PRO A 290 -18.08 17.65 -9.87
N HIS A 291 -16.90 18.14 -9.49
CA HIS A 291 -16.69 19.51 -9.06
C HIS A 291 -16.08 20.33 -10.20
N SER A 292 -16.52 21.57 -10.38
CA SER A 292 -15.89 22.47 -11.35
C SER A 292 -14.58 23.04 -10.83
N PHE A 293 -13.57 23.07 -11.69
CA PHE A 293 -12.25 23.63 -11.43
C PHE A 293 -12.00 24.90 -12.27
N PRO A 294 -11.12 25.82 -11.83
CA PRO A 294 -10.70 26.93 -12.67
C PRO A 294 -9.91 26.46 -13.90
N ASP A 295 -10.03 27.19 -15.01
CA ASP A 295 -9.39 26.83 -16.29
C ASP A 295 -7.85 26.80 -16.22
N ARG A 296 -7.22 27.39 -15.19
CA ARG A 296 -5.76 27.30 -14.96
C ARG A 296 -5.25 25.85 -14.99
N HIS A 297 -6.01 24.90 -14.44
CA HIS A 297 -5.60 23.49 -14.40
C HIS A 297 -5.64 22.83 -15.77
N LEU A 298 -6.52 23.31 -16.67
CA LEU A 298 -6.53 22.88 -18.07
C LEU A 298 -5.35 23.52 -18.82
N LEU A 299 -5.04 24.80 -18.53
CA LEU A 299 -3.99 25.58 -19.19
C LEU A 299 -2.56 25.22 -18.75
N GLU A 300 -2.39 24.54 -17.61
CA GLU A 300 -1.11 23.92 -17.22
C GLU A 300 -0.75 22.71 -18.09
N VAL A 301 -1.74 22.13 -18.79
CA VAL A 301 -1.59 20.94 -19.63
C VAL A 301 -1.66 21.29 -21.12
N HIS A 302 -2.57 22.20 -21.49
CA HIS A 302 -2.88 22.54 -22.88
C HIS A 302 -2.53 23.98 -23.19
N ALA A 303 -1.98 24.22 -24.37
CA ALA A 303 -1.66 25.55 -24.83
C ALA A 303 -2.92 26.43 -24.91
N THR A 304 -2.75 27.70 -24.52
CA THR A 304 -3.89 28.61 -24.36
C THR A 304 -4.60 28.91 -25.69
N ASP A 305 -3.85 28.98 -26.80
CA ASP A 305 -4.41 29.17 -28.14
C ASP A 305 -5.28 27.98 -28.57
N PHE A 306 -4.83 26.75 -28.30
CA PHE A 306 -5.59 25.53 -28.55
C PHE A 306 -6.90 25.49 -27.76
N VAL A 307 -6.87 25.74 -26.44
CA VAL A 307 -8.09 25.73 -25.59
C VAL A 307 -9.10 26.79 -26.07
N ARG A 308 -8.62 28.00 -26.40
CA ARG A 308 -9.49 29.08 -26.95
C ARG A 308 -10.08 28.68 -28.29
N TYR A 309 -9.27 28.09 -29.18
CA TYR A 309 -9.72 27.61 -30.47
C TYR A 309 -10.85 26.60 -30.29
N LEU A 310 -10.65 25.54 -29.51
CA LEU A 310 -11.65 24.48 -29.37
C LEU A 310 -12.96 25.01 -28.78
N LYS A 311 -12.88 25.89 -27.77
CA LYS A 311 -14.07 26.55 -27.18
C LYS A 311 -14.84 27.34 -28.23
N ARG A 312 -14.15 28.16 -29.03
CA ARG A 312 -14.76 28.96 -30.09
C ARG A 312 -15.32 28.07 -31.20
N ALA A 313 -14.54 27.13 -31.71
CA ALA A 313 -14.94 26.25 -32.81
C ALA A 313 -16.18 25.44 -32.45
N CYS A 314 -16.28 24.90 -31.22
CA CYS A 314 -17.51 24.24 -30.77
C CYS A 314 -18.70 25.21 -30.76
N ASN A 315 -18.55 26.41 -30.20
CA ASN A 315 -19.63 27.39 -30.15
C ASN A 315 -20.10 27.84 -31.55
N ASP A 316 -19.20 27.90 -32.52
CA ASP A 316 -19.47 28.37 -33.89
C ASP A 316 -20.11 27.28 -34.77
N VAL A 317 -19.98 25.98 -34.41
CA VAL A 317 -20.60 24.88 -35.17
C VAL A 317 -22.11 24.82 -34.89
N PRO A 318 -22.97 24.83 -35.94
CA PRO A 318 -24.41 24.71 -35.76
C PRO A 318 -24.83 23.41 -35.06
N GLU A 319 -25.96 23.45 -34.37
CA GLU A 319 -26.52 22.28 -33.70
C GLU A 319 -26.82 21.14 -34.68
N GLY A 320 -26.49 19.91 -34.30
CA GLY A 320 -26.63 18.73 -35.16
C GLY A 320 -25.64 18.66 -36.34
N LYS A 321 -24.66 19.58 -36.42
CA LYS A 321 -23.57 19.54 -37.40
C LYS A 321 -22.25 19.20 -36.72
N SER A 322 -21.33 18.66 -37.52
CA SER A 322 -19.96 18.35 -37.15
C SER A 322 -19.01 18.94 -38.16
N LEU A 323 -17.90 19.50 -37.68
CA LEU A 323 -16.76 19.93 -38.48
C LEU A 323 -15.69 18.84 -38.44
N TYR A 324 -15.31 18.32 -39.60
CA TYR A 324 -14.25 17.33 -39.73
C TYR A 324 -12.98 17.99 -40.30
N PRO A 325 -11.81 17.80 -39.67
CA PRO A 325 -10.53 18.22 -40.23
C PRO A 325 -10.16 17.36 -41.44
N TYR A 326 -9.58 17.99 -42.48
CA TYR A 326 -9.14 17.30 -43.69
C TYR A 326 -7.80 17.79 -44.26
N VAL A 327 -7.25 18.91 -43.77
CA VAL A 327 -5.95 19.47 -44.19
C VAL A 327 -5.06 19.70 -42.97
N PHE A 328 -3.85 19.14 -42.95
CA PHE A 328 -2.97 19.15 -41.79
C PHE A 328 -1.61 19.81 -42.11
N PRO A 329 -1.09 20.71 -41.26
CA PRO A 329 0.18 21.40 -41.49
C PRO A 329 1.38 20.54 -41.06
N ILE A 330 1.73 19.51 -41.85
CA ILE A 330 2.80 18.55 -41.51
C ILE A 330 4.22 19.15 -41.58
N ARG A 331 4.54 19.91 -42.63
CA ARG A 331 5.91 20.42 -42.87
C ARG A 331 6.16 21.82 -42.30
N ASN A 332 5.14 22.68 -42.33
CA ASN A 332 5.27 24.11 -42.00
C ASN A 332 4.11 24.57 -41.11
N LYS A 333 4.30 24.50 -39.79
CA LYS A 333 3.33 24.99 -38.79
C LYS A 333 3.69 26.42 -38.35
N THR A 334 3.70 27.37 -39.28
CA THR A 334 4.15 28.76 -39.02
C THR A 334 3.03 29.71 -38.61
N ARG A 335 1.86 29.67 -39.26
CA ARG A 335 0.71 30.54 -38.93
C ARG A 335 -0.62 29.81 -39.06
N PRO A 336 -1.58 30.00 -38.13
CA PRO A 336 -2.89 29.39 -38.22
C PRO A 336 -3.70 29.97 -39.40
N PRO A 337 -4.37 29.13 -40.21
CA PRO A 337 -5.21 29.58 -41.32
C PRO A 337 -6.50 30.25 -40.84
N ARG A 338 -7.13 31.05 -41.70
CA ARG A 338 -8.41 31.74 -41.38
C ARG A 338 -9.65 30.90 -41.64
N GLU A 339 -9.59 30.02 -42.64
CA GLU A 339 -10.71 29.18 -43.06
C GLU A 339 -11.03 28.13 -41.98
N PRO A 340 -12.24 28.09 -41.39
CA PRO A 340 -12.54 27.25 -40.22
C PRO A 340 -12.24 25.75 -40.44
N SER A 341 -12.54 25.24 -41.64
CA SER A 341 -12.36 23.82 -41.98
C SER A 341 -10.90 23.41 -42.19
N VAL A 342 -10.03 24.37 -42.49
CA VAL A 342 -8.57 24.18 -42.58
C VAL A 342 -7.93 24.43 -41.20
N LEU A 343 -8.50 25.35 -40.42
CA LEU A 343 -8.05 25.65 -39.06
C LEU A 343 -8.26 24.48 -38.09
N SER A 344 -9.28 23.64 -38.29
CA SER A 344 -9.45 22.42 -37.48
C SER A 344 -8.29 21.45 -37.62
N GLY A 345 -7.76 21.25 -38.83
CA GLY A 345 -6.59 20.40 -39.02
C GLY A 345 -5.27 21.01 -38.51
N TYR A 346 -5.22 22.31 -38.22
CA TYR A 346 -4.07 22.92 -37.51
C TYR A 346 -3.95 22.44 -36.05
N TYR A 347 -5.10 22.16 -35.43
CA TYR A 347 -5.20 21.71 -34.05
C TYR A 347 -5.61 20.23 -33.94
N CYS A 348 -5.61 19.46 -35.03
CA CYS A 348 -6.01 18.05 -35.01
C CYS A 348 -4.95 17.14 -35.61
N ILE A 349 -4.90 15.89 -35.16
CA ILE A 349 -3.96 14.87 -35.64
C ILE A 349 -4.62 13.74 -36.47
N ASP A 350 -5.94 13.78 -36.67
CA ASP A 350 -6.66 12.79 -37.48
C ASP A 350 -7.87 13.39 -38.20
N THR A 351 -8.57 12.59 -39.00
CA THR A 351 -9.75 12.99 -39.79
C THR A 351 -11.08 12.49 -39.23
N PHE A 352 -11.09 11.78 -38.09
CA PHE A 352 -12.26 11.06 -37.59
C PHE A 352 -12.73 11.53 -36.21
N THR A 353 -12.04 12.49 -35.61
CA THR A 353 -12.47 13.21 -34.41
C THR A 353 -13.17 14.51 -34.83
N PRO A 354 -14.51 14.57 -34.86
CA PRO A 354 -15.22 15.78 -35.27
C PRO A 354 -15.15 16.89 -34.22
N ILE A 355 -15.40 18.13 -34.60
CA ILE A 355 -15.79 19.19 -33.67
C ILE A 355 -17.30 19.42 -33.83
N ASN A 356 -18.05 19.32 -32.74
CA ASN A 356 -19.45 19.73 -32.69
C ASN A 356 -19.71 20.64 -31.48
N ARG A 357 -20.90 21.22 -31.43
CA ARG A 357 -21.31 22.18 -30.37
C ARG A 357 -21.12 21.66 -28.95
N ASN A 358 -21.22 20.35 -28.76
CA ASN A 358 -21.21 19.70 -27.44
C ASN A 358 -19.86 19.09 -27.05
N ALA A 359 -18.87 19.09 -27.96
CA ALA A 359 -17.55 18.52 -27.71
C ALA A 359 -16.82 19.23 -26.56
N TYR A 360 -16.67 20.57 -26.62
CA TYR A 360 -16.02 21.35 -25.56
C TYR A 360 -16.69 21.19 -24.18
N PRO A 361 -18.01 21.40 -23.99
CA PRO A 361 -18.61 21.28 -22.66
C PRO A 361 -18.53 19.86 -22.09
N ALA A 362 -18.63 18.81 -22.92
CA ALA A 362 -18.45 17.43 -22.47
C ALA A 362 -16.99 17.13 -22.07
N ALA A 363 -16.03 17.53 -22.90
CA ALA A 363 -14.59 17.34 -22.63
C ALA A 363 -14.11 18.14 -21.43
N ARG A 364 -14.55 19.39 -21.28
CA ARG A 364 -14.23 20.21 -20.10
C ARG A 364 -14.77 19.56 -18.83
N ARG A 365 -15.97 18.96 -18.87
CA ARG A 365 -16.53 18.24 -17.73
C ARG A 365 -15.78 16.95 -17.43
N ALA A 366 -15.26 16.25 -18.45
CA ALA A 366 -14.38 15.09 -18.25
C ALA A 366 -13.10 15.46 -17.46
N VAL A 367 -12.49 16.61 -17.78
CA VAL A 367 -11.34 17.14 -17.02
C VAL A 367 -11.72 17.45 -15.56
N ASP A 368 -12.88 18.07 -15.32
CA ASP A 368 -13.40 18.31 -13.96
C ASP A 368 -13.57 16.99 -13.18
N CYS A 369 -14.03 15.92 -13.84
CA CYS A 369 -14.17 14.60 -13.21
C CYS A 369 -12.80 14.00 -12.84
N ALA A 370 -11.82 14.07 -13.73
CA ALA A 370 -10.46 13.59 -13.48
C ALA A 370 -9.79 14.35 -12.32
N LEU A 371 -9.92 15.69 -12.30
CA LEU A 371 -9.44 16.52 -11.20
C LEU A 371 -10.19 16.25 -9.88
N THR A 372 -11.49 15.98 -9.93
CA THR A 372 -12.26 15.59 -8.75
C THR A 372 -11.75 14.26 -8.19
N ALA A 373 -11.49 13.27 -9.05
CA ALA A 373 -10.92 11.98 -8.63
C ALA A 373 -9.51 12.12 -8.06
N ALA A 374 -8.66 12.94 -8.69
CA ALA A 374 -7.33 13.28 -8.18
C ALA A 374 -7.40 13.96 -6.80
N ARG A 375 -8.34 14.89 -6.60
CA ARG A 375 -8.57 15.54 -5.31
C ARG A 375 -9.02 14.55 -4.22
N GLU A 376 -9.86 13.56 -4.55
CA GLU A 376 -10.25 12.52 -3.59
C GLU A 376 -9.07 11.67 -3.13
N VAL A 377 -8.16 11.31 -4.06
CA VAL A 377 -6.92 10.59 -3.74
C VAL A 377 -5.98 11.46 -2.90
N LEU A 378 -5.82 12.73 -3.28
CA LEU A 378 -5.02 13.69 -2.53
C LEU A 378 -5.56 13.90 -1.10
N HIS A 379 -6.89 13.87 -0.92
CA HIS A 379 -7.55 13.89 0.40
C HIS A 379 -7.57 12.51 1.09
N GLY A 380 -6.74 11.58 0.62
CA GLY A 380 -6.40 10.34 1.31
C GLY A 380 -7.32 9.17 1.05
N ARG A 381 -8.15 9.19 0.00
CA ARG A 381 -8.63 7.92 -0.58
C ARG A 381 -7.47 7.20 -1.23
N ARG A 382 -7.48 5.87 -1.14
CA ARG A 382 -6.50 5.06 -1.89
C ARG A 382 -6.84 4.92 -3.36
N LEU A 383 -8.12 4.86 -3.69
CA LEU A 383 -8.61 4.63 -5.05
C LEU A 383 -9.70 5.63 -5.41
N ALA A 384 -9.57 6.24 -6.58
CA ALA A 384 -10.64 6.99 -7.23
C ALA A 384 -10.71 6.62 -8.71
N TYR A 385 -11.91 6.67 -9.27
CA TYR A 385 -12.20 6.35 -10.66
C TYR A 385 -12.99 7.49 -11.29
N ALA A 386 -12.42 8.10 -12.33
CA ALA A 386 -13.10 9.03 -13.21
C ALA A 386 -13.68 8.25 -14.40
N LEU A 387 -14.97 7.92 -14.32
CA LEU A 387 -15.73 7.33 -15.43
C LEU A 387 -16.19 8.46 -16.36
N ILE A 388 -15.38 8.70 -17.39
CA ILE A 388 -15.50 9.87 -18.26
C ILE A 388 -15.72 9.48 -19.72
N ARG A 389 -16.25 10.46 -20.45
CA ARG A 389 -16.39 10.48 -21.90
C ARG A 389 -16.57 11.94 -22.33
N PRO A 390 -15.91 12.45 -23.38
CA PRO A 390 -14.93 11.76 -24.24
C PRO A 390 -13.63 11.36 -23.51
N PRO A 391 -12.84 10.41 -24.07
CA PRO A 391 -11.51 10.04 -23.56
C PRO A 391 -10.50 11.20 -23.73
N GLY A 392 -9.25 11.00 -23.31
CA GLY A 392 -8.24 12.06 -23.27
C GLY A 392 -6.83 11.73 -23.75
N HIS A 393 -6.38 10.48 -23.73
CA HIS A 393 -4.94 10.18 -23.85
C HIS A 393 -4.26 10.56 -25.18
N HIS A 394 -5.02 10.76 -26.26
CA HIS A 394 -4.53 11.22 -27.57
C HIS A 394 -4.47 12.75 -27.72
N ALA A 395 -5.04 13.51 -26.77
CA ALA A 395 -4.95 14.97 -26.82
C ALA A 395 -3.55 15.43 -26.36
N GLU A 396 -2.80 15.99 -27.30
CA GLU A 396 -1.47 16.58 -27.12
C GLU A 396 -1.56 17.99 -26.56
N HIS A 397 -0.43 18.60 -26.19
CA HIS A 397 -0.38 19.95 -25.63
C HIS A 397 -1.07 21.00 -26.53
N ARG A 398 -1.04 20.82 -27.84
CA ARG A 398 -1.60 21.77 -28.82
C ARG A 398 -2.56 21.14 -29.81
N SER A 399 -2.98 19.89 -29.64
CA SER A 399 -3.81 19.21 -30.65
C SER A 399 -4.74 18.17 -30.06
N PHE A 400 -5.91 18.00 -30.68
CA PHE A 400 -6.91 16.98 -30.35
C PHE A 400 -6.88 15.85 -31.40
N GLY A 401 -7.40 14.67 -31.04
CA GLY A 401 -7.47 13.51 -31.93
C GLY A 401 -7.78 12.22 -31.17
N GLY A 402 -8.00 11.11 -31.86
CA GLY A 402 -8.32 9.80 -31.28
C GLY A 402 -9.57 9.84 -30.40
N PHE A 403 -10.61 10.59 -30.81
CA PHE A 403 -11.79 10.90 -30.01
C PHE A 403 -11.55 11.79 -28.78
N CYS A 404 -10.31 12.21 -28.53
CA CYS A 404 -9.87 12.96 -27.36
C CYS A 404 -9.75 14.44 -27.68
N TYR A 405 -10.30 15.29 -26.81
CA TYR A 405 -10.24 16.75 -26.96
C TYR A 405 -9.35 17.44 -25.91
N PHE A 406 -9.36 16.92 -24.69
CA PHE A 406 -8.47 17.33 -23.61
C PHE A 406 -7.93 16.10 -22.90
N ASN A 407 -6.67 16.17 -22.48
CA ASN A 407 -6.00 15.07 -21.82
C ASN A 407 -6.37 14.99 -20.33
N ASN A 408 -7.31 14.10 -20.01
CA ASN A 408 -7.86 13.95 -18.67
C ASN A 408 -6.86 13.33 -17.69
N ALA A 409 -6.13 12.29 -18.13
CA ALA A 409 -5.08 11.65 -17.34
C ALA A 409 -3.93 12.61 -17.05
N ALA A 410 -3.49 13.39 -18.05
CA ALA A 410 -2.46 14.42 -17.86
C ALA A 410 -2.93 15.55 -16.93
N ALA A 411 -4.20 15.98 -16.99
CA ALA A 411 -4.75 16.95 -16.04
C ALA A 411 -4.73 16.44 -14.59
N ALA A 412 -5.10 15.17 -14.37
CA ALA A 412 -4.99 14.56 -13.05
C ALA A 412 -3.52 14.46 -12.59
N ALA A 413 -2.61 14.04 -13.48
CA ALA A 413 -1.19 13.90 -13.16
C ALA A 413 -0.53 15.25 -12.85
N GLN A 414 -0.77 16.28 -13.66
CA GLN A 414 -0.28 17.64 -13.45
C GLN A 414 -0.79 18.21 -12.12
N TYR A 415 -2.06 18.00 -11.79
CA TYR A 415 -2.61 18.43 -10.52
C TYR A 415 -1.91 17.77 -9.32
N LEU A 416 -1.62 16.46 -9.42
CA LEU A 416 -0.94 15.70 -8.37
C LEU A 416 0.56 15.95 -8.30
N SER A 417 1.22 16.34 -9.40
CA SER A 417 2.68 16.52 -9.45
C SER A 417 3.17 17.66 -8.55
N HIS A 418 2.31 18.64 -8.27
CA HIS A 418 2.52 19.68 -7.27
C HIS A 418 2.70 19.13 -5.83
N TYR A 419 2.34 17.87 -5.58
CA TYR A 419 2.38 17.23 -4.26
C TYR A 419 3.35 16.03 -4.19
N GLY A 420 4.00 15.67 -5.29
CA GLY A 420 4.95 14.55 -5.35
C GLY A 420 5.05 13.95 -6.74
N ARG A 421 6.04 13.07 -6.96
CA ARG A 421 6.25 12.42 -8.26
C ARG A 421 5.03 11.59 -8.67
N VAL A 422 4.67 11.62 -9.95
CA VAL A 422 3.50 10.89 -10.48
C VAL A 422 3.93 9.93 -11.58
N ALA A 423 3.43 8.70 -11.57
CA ALA A 423 3.52 7.84 -12.74
C ALA A 423 2.16 7.79 -13.44
N ILE A 424 2.15 7.94 -14.76
CA ILE A 424 1.02 7.59 -15.62
C ILE A 424 1.30 6.22 -16.22
N LEU A 425 0.41 5.27 -15.97
CA LEU A 425 0.41 3.95 -16.58
C LEU A 425 -0.78 3.85 -17.53
N ASP A 426 -0.51 3.92 -18.83
CA ASP A 426 -1.49 3.76 -19.89
C ASP A 426 -1.59 2.29 -20.31
N ILE A 427 -2.77 1.72 -20.10
CA ILE A 427 -3.12 0.32 -20.41
C ILE A 427 -4.24 0.23 -21.44
N ASP A 428 -4.56 1.32 -22.12
CA ASP A 428 -5.36 1.34 -23.34
C ASP A 428 -4.66 0.57 -24.47
N TYR A 429 -5.42 0.07 -25.45
CA TYR A 429 -4.85 -0.63 -26.59
C TYR A 429 -3.95 0.30 -27.45
N HIS A 430 -4.28 1.59 -27.50
CA HIS A 430 -3.56 2.59 -28.30
C HIS A 430 -2.52 3.34 -27.48
N HIS A 431 -1.47 3.81 -28.16
CA HIS A 431 -0.45 4.61 -27.51
C HIS A 431 -1.03 5.96 -27.06
N GLY A 432 -0.87 6.29 -25.78
CA GLY A 432 -1.22 7.59 -25.21
C GLY A 432 -0.26 8.72 -25.62
N ASN A 433 -0.13 8.99 -26.93
CA ASN A 433 0.79 9.99 -27.48
C ASN A 433 0.62 11.39 -26.90
N GLY A 434 -0.60 11.77 -26.52
CA GLY A 434 -0.85 13.06 -25.88
C GLY A 434 -0.19 13.15 -24.50
N GLN A 435 -0.24 12.08 -23.71
CA GLN A 435 0.44 12.03 -22.41
C GLN A 435 1.95 12.10 -22.60
N GLN A 436 2.47 11.35 -23.57
CA GLN A 436 3.89 11.40 -23.93
C GLN A 436 4.31 12.82 -24.30
N ASP A 437 3.63 13.47 -25.25
CA ASP A 437 3.93 14.85 -25.70
C ASP A 437 3.98 15.85 -24.54
N ILE A 438 2.97 15.83 -23.67
CA ILE A 438 2.83 16.78 -22.56
C ILE A 438 3.98 16.67 -21.55
N PHE A 439 4.48 15.46 -21.29
CA PHE A 439 5.51 15.21 -20.27
C PHE A 439 6.88 14.85 -20.83
N TYR A 440 7.06 14.86 -22.15
CA TYR A 440 8.24 14.30 -22.84
C TYR A 440 9.59 14.88 -22.39
N ARG A 441 9.58 16.11 -21.85
CA ARG A 441 10.76 16.85 -21.37
C ARG A 441 10.85 16.97 -19.84
N ARG A 442 10.10 16.15 -19.09
CA ARG A 442 9.93 16.28 -17.63
C ARG A 442 10.29 15.00 -16.87
N SER A 443 10.85 15.17 -15.67
CA SER A 443 11.27 14.08 -14.77
C SER A 443 10.32 13.88 -13.57
N ASP A 444 9.42 14.84 -13.30
CA ASP A 444 8.47 14.79 -12.18
C ASP A 444 7.26 13.89 -12.47
N VAL A 445 7.00 13.61 -13.75
CA VAL A 445 5.96 12.70 -14.22
C VAL A 445 6.56 11.64 -15.15
N LEU A 446 6.47 10.37 -14.75
CA LEU A 446 6.84 9.23 -15.60
C LEU A 446 5.65 8.82 -16.46
N THR A 447 5.84 8.67 -17.77
CA THR A 447 4.85 8.07 -18.69
C THR A 447 5.26 6.64 -19.06
N VAL A 448 4.34 5.69 -18.88
CA VAL A 448 4.51 4.29 -19.28
C VAL A 448 3.28 3.87 -20.07
N SER A 449 3.46 3.41 -21.32
CA SER A 449 2.33 2.99 -22.17
C SER A 449 2.56 1.60 -22.76
N LEU A 450 1.53 0.75 -22.69
CA LEU A 450 1.48 -0.57 -23.30
C LEU A 450 0.46 -0.57 -24.42
N HIS A 451 0.88 -0.73 -25.67
CA HIS A 451 0.01 -0.49 -26.81
C HIS A 451 0.35 -1.39 -28.00
N GLY A 452 -0.58 -1.51 -28.95
CA GLY A 452 -0.29 -2.10 -30.25
C GLY A 452 0.86 -1.37 -30.93
N HIS A 453 1.78 -2.09 -31.56
CA HIS A 453 2.92 -1.48 -32.23
C HIS A 453 2.45 -0.42 -33.26
N PRO A 454 3.05 0.78 -33.29
CA PRO A 454 2.60 1.87 -34.17
C PRO A 454 2.59 1.51 -35.66
N SER A 455 3.33 0.50 -36.10
CA SER A 455 3.27 0.02 -37.50
C SER A 455 1.90 -0.51 -37.94
N PHE A 456 0.99 -0.86 -37.01
CA PHE A 456 -0.35 -1.35 -37.33
C PHE A 456 -1.47 -0.73 -36.48
N ALA A 457 -1.15 0.00 -35.41
CA ALA A 457 -2.12 0.61 -34.53
C ALA A 457 -1.97 2.14 -34.49
N TYR A 458 -3.10 2.84 -34.37
CA TYR A 458 -3.14 4.27 -34.12
C TYR A 458 -2.35 4.59 -32.83
N PRO A 459 -1.53 5.66 -32.79
CA PRO A 459 -1.47 6.82 -33.69
C PRO A 459 -0.47 6.72 -34.85
N TYR A 460 0.15 5.56 -35.09
CA TYR A 460 1.09 5.27 -36.18
C TYR A 460 2.44 6.00 -36.18
N PHE A 461 2.51 7.22 -35.65
CA PHE A 461 3.67 8.11 -35.79
C PHE A 461 4.43 8.35 -34.48
N SER A 462 4.01 7.72 -33.39
CA SER A 462 4.67 7.74 -32.08
C SER A 462 4.32 6.48 -31.30
N GLY A 463 5.04 6.21 -30.21
CA GLY A 463 4.91 4.98 -29.42
C GLY A 463 6.00 3.96 -29.74
N PHE A 464 7.04 4.35 -30.48
CA PHE A 464 8.18 3.47 -30.72
C PHE A 464 9.01 3.31 -29.43
N GLY A 465 9.70 2.19 -29.29
CA GLY A 465 10.41 1.83 -28.06
C GLY A 465 11.64 2.69 -27.77
N GLU A 466 12.14 3.39 -28.79
CA GLU A 466 13.29 4.28 -28.78
C GLU A 466 12.94 5.69 -28.28
N GLU A 467 11.66 6.02 -28.17
CA GLU A 467 11.17 7.31 -27.67
C GLU A 467 11.23 7.32 -26.14
N LEU A 468 12.40 7.65 -25.58
CA LEU A 468 12.66 7.55 -24.13
C LEU A 468 12.48 8.88 -23.38
N GLY A 469 11.93 9.90 -24.03
CA GLY A 469 11.96 11.29 -23.59
C GLY A 469 12.98 12.08 -24.40
N GLU A 470 12.90 13.41 -24.36
CA GLU A 470 13.84 14.25 -25.10
C GLU A 470 14.33 15.47 -24.32
N GLY A 471 15.40 16.03 -24.89
CA GLY A 471 15.70 17.46 -24.82
C GLY A 471 16.71 17.84 -23.74
N GLU A 472 17.20 19.07 -23.87
CA GLU A 472 18.18 19.78 -23.03
C GLU A 472 17.75 20.00 -21.55
N GLY A 473 16.84 19.17 -21.01
CA GLY A 473 16.35 19.12 -19.62
C GLY A 473 16.39 17.69 -19.03
N GLU A 474 15.70 17.42 -17.92
CA GLU A 474 15.82 16.14 -17.18
C GLU A 474 14.90 15.00 -17.68
N GLY A 475 14.18 15.17 -18.80
CA GLY A 475 13.12 14.23 -19.25
C GLY A 475 13.61 12.89 -19.83
N GLU A 476 14.90 12.78 -20.17
CA GLU A 476 15.47 11.54 -20.72
C GLU A 476 15.32 10.37 -19.74
N GLY A 477 14.79 9.25 -20.23
CA GLY A 477 14.52 8.05 -19.46
C GLY A 477 13.20 8.07 -18.68
N PHE A 478 12.42 9.16 -18.73
CA PHE A 478 11.12 9.28 -18.05
C PHE A 478 9.90 9.05 -18.97
N ASN A 479 10.13 8.58 -20.19
CA ASN A 479 9.12 7.94 -21.02
C ASN A 479 9.48 6.46 -21.28
N LEU A 480 8.50 5.57 -21.16
CA LEU A 480 8.66 4.15 -21.52
C LEU A 480 7.50 3.69 -22.39
N ASN A 481 7.79 3.47 -23.67
CA ASN A 481 6.89 2.81 -24.59
C ASN A 481 7.15 1.30 -24.63
N LEU A 482 6.06 0.53 -24.56
CA LEU A 482 6.06 -0.91 -24.72
C LEU A 482 5.17 -1.27 -25.91
N PRO A 483 5.66 -1.09 -27.16
CA PRO A 483 4.91 -1.48 -28.34
C PRO A 483 4.85 -3.02 -28.45
N LEU A 484 3.66 -3.57 -28.62
CA LEU A 484 3.37 -5.00 -28.55
C LEU A 484 2.88 -5.54 -29.91
N PRO A 485 3.09 -6.84 -30.20
CA PRO A 485 2.66 -7.44 -31.47
C PRO A 485 1.13 -7.43 -31.64
N GLU A 486 0.69 -7.47 -32.89
CA GLU A 486 -0.73 -7.44 -33.28
C GLU A 486 -1.53 -8.60 -32.67
N LYS A 487 -0.91 -9.76 -32.52
CA LYS A 487 -1.51 -10.92 -31.85
C LYS A 487 -0.91 -11.08 -30.46
N LEU A 488 -1.72 -10.81 -29.44
CA LEU A 488 -1.32 -10.92 -28.05
C LEU A 488 -2.47 -11.49 -27.22
N ASP A 489 -2.14 -12.45 -26.35
CA ASP A 489 -3.06 -13.00 -25.37
C ASP A 489 -2.85 -12.36 -23.98
N GLY A 490 -3.70 -12.70 -23.02
CA GLY A 490 -3.58 -12.18 -21.65
C GLY A 490 -2.24 -12.53 -20.97
N GLY A 491 -1.63 -13.66 -21.32
CA GLY A 491 -0.32 -14.06 -20.79
C GLY A 491 0.81 -13.15 -21.28
N GLY A 492 0.84 -12.86 -22.58
CA GLY A 492 1.76 -11.91 -23.20
C GLY A 492 1.57 -10.50 -22.66
N TYR A 493 0.32 -10.04 -22.56
CA TYR A 493 -0.01 -8.73 -21.99
C TYR A 493 0.50 -8.58 -20.55
N ARG A 494 0.28 -9.58 -19.68
CA ARG A 494 0.76 -9.53 -18.29
C ARG A 494 2.28 -9.45 -18.17
N ARG A 495 3.04 -10.08 -19.09
CA ARG A 495 4.51 -9.94 -19.10
C ARG A 495 4.95 -8.51 -19.42
N ALA A 496 4.29 -7.87 -20.39
CA ALA A 496 4.51 -6.46 -20.69
C ALA A 496 4.11 -5.58 -19.50
N LEU A 497 2.95 -5.83 -18.89
CA LEU A 497 2.45 -5.08 -17.73
C LEU A 497 3.44 -5.16 -16.56
N ALA A 498 3.99 -6.35 -16.28
CA ALA A 498 5.01 -6.53 -15.26
C ALA A 498 6.28 -5.70 -15.52
N ARG A 499 6.69 -5.54 -16.78
CA ARG A 499 7.82 -4.67 -17.15
C ARG A 499 7.49 -3.20 -16.91
N GLY A 500 6.29 -2.75 -17.29
CA GLY A 500 5.82 -1.39 -17.01
C GLY A 500 5.74 -1.09 -15.52
N LEU A 501 5.12 -1.99 -14.74
CA LEU A 501 5.01 -1.87 -13.29
C LEU A 501 6.38 -1.83 -12.60
N LYS A 502 7.36 -2.63 -13.05
CA LYS A 502 8.73 -2.57 -12.54
C LYS A 502 9.38 -1.19 -12.76
N ARG A 503 9.09 -0.53 -13.89
CA ARG A 503 9.56 0.83 -14.17
C ARG A 503 8.88 1.85 -13.25
N VAL A 504 7.59 1.68 -12.97
CA VAL A 504 6.82 2.49 -12.00
C VAL A 504 7.40 2.32 -10.60
N GLU A 505 7.67 1.09 -10.15
CA GLU A 505 8.30 0.82 -8.86
C GLU A 505 9.68 1.50 -8.75
N ALA A 506 10.52 1.37 -9.77
CA ALA A 506 11.85 1.98 -9.79
C ALA A 506 11.82 3.51 -9.74
N PHE A 507 10.78 4.14 -10.30
CA PHE A 507 10.56 5.59 -10.22
C PHE A 507 10.12 6.05 -8.83
N ASN A 508 9.56 5.13 -8.03
CA ASN A 508 9.05 5.38 -6.67
C ASN A 508 8.14 6.63 -6.61
N PRO A 509 7.02 6.66 -7.36
CA PRO A 509 6.10 7.79 -7.36
C PRO A 509 5.31 7.88 -6.05
N SER A 510 4.81 9.08 -5.77
CA SER A 510 3.84 9.33 -4.69
C SER A 510 2.41 9.00 -5.11
N PHE A 511 2.10 9.11 -6.40
CA PHE A 511 0.78 8.85 -6.97
C PHE A 511 0.85 8.08 -8.28
N LEU A 512 -0.15 7.26 -8.54
CA LEU A 512 -0.34 6.57 -9.82
C LEU A 512 -1.60 7.10 -10.51
N VAL A 513 -1.49 7.44 -11.79
CA VAL A 513 -2.63 7.67 -12.67
C VAL A 513 -2.67 6.51 -13.66
N VAL A 514 -3.80 5.82 -13.75
CA VAL A 514 -4.00 4.73 -14.71
C VAL A 514 -4.95 5.20 -15.80
N ALA A 515 -4.45 5.35 -17.02
CA ALA A 515 -5.29 5.53 -18.20
C ALA A 515 -5.82 4.14 -18.61
N LEU A 516 -7.09 3.90 -18.29
CA LEU A 516 -7.74 2.60 -18.45
C LEU A 516 -8.55 2.54 -19.74
N GLY A 517 -7.99 1.92 -20.77
CA GLY A 517 -8.77 1.43 -21.90
C GLY A 517 -9.27 0.00 -21.66
N LEU A 518 -10.44 -0.30 -22.22
CA LEU A 518 -11.03 -1.65 -22.20
C LEU A 518 -11.02 -2.31 -23.59
N ASP A 519 -10.38 -1.68 -24.57
CA ASP A 519 -10.16 -2.14 -25.95
C ASP A 519 -9.07 -3.22 -26.14
N PRO A 520 -8.21 -3.58 -25.16
CA PRO A 520 -7.50 -4.86 -25.19
C PRO A 520 -8.43 -6.09 -25.23
N ALA A 521 -9.72 -5.91 -24.97
CA ALA A 521 -10.69 -6.98 -24.84
C ALA A 521 -10.91 -7.75 -26.14
N LYS A 522 -11.11 -9.06 -26.01
CA LYS A 522 -11.45 -9.93 -27.15
C LYS A 522 -12.62 -9.37 -27.93
N GLY A 523 -12.39 -9.14 -29.23
CA GLY A 523 -13.41 -8.71 -30.20
C GLY A 523 -13.90 -7.27 -30.02
N ASP A 524 -13.11 -6.42 -29.35
CA ASP A 524 -13.27 -4.98 -29.47
C ASP A 524 -13.06 -4.54 -30.94
N PRO A 525 -13.86 -3.60 -31.49
CA PRO A 525 -13.71 -3.18 -32.87
C PRO A 525 -12.45 -2.35 -33.16
N THR A 526 -11.75 -1.86 -32.12
CA THR A 526 -10.56 -1.00 -32.26
C THR A 526 -9.25 -1.68 -31.88
N GLY A 527 -9.32 -2.90 -31.31
CA GLY A 527 -8.15 -3.65 -30.86
C GLY A 527 -8.16 -5.10 -31.36
N THR A 528 -6.97 -5.68 -31.52
CA THR A 528 -6.81 -7.04 -32.07
C THR A 528 -6.53 -8.11 -30.99
N TRP A 529 -6.35 -7.71 -29.74
CA TRP A 529 -6.00 -8.63 -28.65
C TRP A 529 -7.20 -9.40 -28.11
N SER A 530 -6.92 -10.41 -27.28
CA SER A 530 -7.92 -11.37 -26.82
C SER A 530 -8.14 -11.39 -25.31
N LEU A 531 -7.98 -10.27 -24.60
CA LEU A 531 -8.14 -10.26 -23.13
C LEU A 531 -9.59 -10.53 -22.73
N GLY A 532 -9.76 -11.38 -21.72
CA GLY A 532 -11.04 -11.64 -21.07
C GLY A 532 -11.14 -10.98 -19.69
N ALA A 533 -12.32 -11.07 -19.08
CA ALA A 533 -12.59 -10.53 -17.75
C ALA A 533 -11.57 -10.97 -16.68
N ARG A 534 -11.09 -12.23 -16.75
CA ARG A 534 -10.06 -12.75 -15.84
C ARG A 534 -8.72 -12.05 -16.03
N ASP A 535 -8.34 -11.72 -17.26
CA ASP A 535 -7.10 -10.99 -17.54
C ASP A 535 -7.18 -9.56 -17.00
N PHE A 536 -8.31 -8.87 -17.20
CA PHE A 536 -8.54 -7.55 -16.60
C PHE A 536 -8.47 -7.60 -15.07
N GLN A 537 -9.03 -8.63 -14.41
CA GLN A 537 -8.89 -8.81 -12.97
C GLN A 537 -7.43 -8.98 -12.53
N MET A 538 -6.66 -9.81 -13.24
CA MET A 538 -5.23 -9.99 -12.95
C MET A 538 -4.43 -8.70 -13.19
N ASN A 539 -4.77 -7.92 -14.21
CA ASN A 539 -4.15 -6.63 -14.48
C ASN A 539 -4.42 -5.64 -13.34
N GLY A 540 -5.68 -5.56 -12.89
CA GLY A 540 -6.04 -4.74 -11.73
C GLY A 540 -5.32 -5.18 -10.45
N GLU A 541 -5.20 -6.49 -10.22
CA GLU A 541 -4.44 -7.04 -9.09
C GLU A 541 -2.96 -6.66 -9.14
N ALA A 542 -2.33 -6.74 -10.31
CA ALA A 542 -0.92 -6.38 -10.50
C ALA A 542 -0.69 -4.88 -10.21
N VAL A 543 -1.58 -4.01 -10.71
CA VAL A 543 -1.54 -2.57 -10.43
C VAL A 543 -1.75 -2.28 -8.95
N GLY A 544 -2.76 -2.90 -8.32
CA GLY A 544 -3.09 -2.65 -6.90
C GLY A 544 -2.03 -3.14 -5.93
N SER A 545 -1.23 -4.13 -6.34
CA SER A 545 -0.12 -4.67 -5.55
C SER A 545 1.01 -3.66 -5.31
N LEU A 546 1.11 -2.61 -6.13
CA LEU A 546 2.02 -1.49 -5.89
C LEU A 546 1.70 -0.72 -4.60
N GLY A 547 0.44 -0.78 -4.15
CA GLY A 547 -0.01 -0.07 -2.95
C GLY A 547 0.00 1.46 -3.06
N LEU A 548 0.11 2.01 -4.26
CA LEU A 548 0.12 3.46 -4.49
C LEU A 548 -1.29 4.06 -4.41
N PRO A 549 -1.45 5.30 -3.90
CA PRO A 549 -2.66 6.08 -4.12
C PRO A 549 -2.90 6.24 -5.63
N THR A 550 -4.03 5.72 -6.13
CA THR A 550 -4.26 5.52 -7.57
C THR A 550 -5.53 6.21 -8.04
N VAL A 551 -5.40 7.05 -9.07
CA VAL A 551 -6.51 7.59 -9.86
C VAL A 551 -6.63 6.78 -11.13
N VAL A 552 -7.77 6.16 -11.37
CA VAL A 552 -8.08 5.50 -12.64
C VAL A 552 -8.91 6.48 -13.49
N VAL A 553 -8.56 6.63 -14.76
CA VAL A 553 -9.23 7.52 -15.72
C VAL A 553 -9.66 6.67 -16.92
N GLN A 554 -10.96 6.68 -17.24
CA GLN A 554 -11.48 5.89 -18.37
C GLN A 554 -11.03 6.48 -19.71
N GLU A 555 -10.42 5.64 -20.56
CA GLU A 555 -10.06 5.95 -21.94
C GLU A 555 -10.97 5.17 -22.92
N GLY A 556 -10.42 4.28 -23.74
CA GLY A 556 -11.11 3.54 -24.80
C GLY A 556 -11.89 2.29 -24.35
N GLY A 557 -12.18 1.40 -25.30
CA GLY A 557 -13.05 0.24 -25.14
C GLY A 557 -14.49 0.47 -25.61
N TYR A 558 -14.91 -0.28 -26.63
CA TYR A 558 -16.08 0.04 -27.46
C TYR A 558 -17.02 -1.15 -27.64
N ARG A 559 -16.61 -2.36 -27.22
CA ARG A 559 -17.52 -3.52 -27.19
C ARG A 559 -18.49 -3.48 -26.00
N SER A 560 -19.63 -2.83 -26.18
CA SER A 560 -20.68 -2.69 -25.14
C SER A 560 -21.06 -3.99 -24.43
N ARG A 561 -21.16 -5.12 -25.14
CA ARG A 561 -21.54 -6.42 -24.54
C ARG A 561 -20.61 -6.91 -23.42
N THR A 562 -19.34 -6.52 -23.43
CA THR A 562 -18.33 -6.98 -22.46
C THR A 562 -17.73 -5.86 -21.62
N LEU A 563 -17.96 -4.61 -22.00
CA LEU A 563 -17.33 -3.43 -21.42
C LEU A 563 -17.49 -3.33 -19.90
N GLY A 564 -18.74 -3.38 -19.41
CA GLY A 564 -19.00 -3.28 -17.96
C GLY A 564 -18.41 -4.45 -17.15
N ARG A 565 -18.48 -5.68 -17.68
CA ARG A 565 -17.91 -6.86 -17.03
C ARG A 565 -16.38 -6.77 -16.91
N ASN A 566 -15.71 -6.31 -17.98
CA ASN A 566 -14.26 -6.15 -17.99
C ASN A 566 -13.82 -5.04 -17.01
N GLY A 567 -14.48 -3.88 -17.04
CA GLY A 567 -14.23 -2.78 -16.10
C GLY A 567 -14.43 -3.21 -14.64
N LEU A 568 -15.55 -3.86 -14.32
CA LEU A 568 -15.79 -4.38 -12.97
C LEU A 568 -14.71 -5.40 -12.53
N SER A 569 -14.28 -6.26 -13.44
CA SER A 569 -13.27 -7.28 -13.13
C SER A 569 -11.91 -6.65 -12.81
N PHE A 570 -11.49 -5.64 -13.58
CA PHE A 570 -10.30 -4.83 -13.26
C PHE A 570 -10.38 -4.23 -11.86
N PHE A 571 -11.48 -3.55 -11.52
CA PHE A 571 -11.63 -2.92 -10.21
C PHE A 571 -11.74 -3.92 -9.05
N LYS A 572 -12.28 -5.12 -9.26
CA LYS A 572 -12.23 -6.19 -8.26
C LYS A 572 -10.79 -6.57 -7.93
N GLY A 573 -9.98 -6.85 -8.95
CA GLY A 573 -8.56 -7.16 -8.76
C GLY A 573 -7.80 -6.03 -8.09
N LEU A 574 -8.04 -4.79 -8.54
CA LEU A 574 -7.41 -3.59 -7.98
C LEU A 574 -7.76 -3.40 -6.50
N ALA A 575 -9.04 -3.42 -6.16
CA ALA A 575 -9.51 -3.21 -4.79
C ALA A 575 -8.98 -4.31 -3.85
N GLU A 576 -9.09 -5.58 -4.25
CA GLU A 576 -8.62 -6.71 -3.44
C GLU A 576 -7.10 -6.66 -3.21
N ALA A 577 -6.32 -6.26 -4.21
CA ALA A 577 -4.86 -6.17 -4.10
C ALA A 577 -4.41 -4.99 -3.22
N VAL A 578 -5.02 -3.81 -3.37
CA VAL A 578 -4.77 -2.67 -2.47
C VAL A 578 -5.13 -3.04 -1.05
N GLU A 579 -6.19 -3.82 -0.86
CA GLU A 579 -6.58 -4.28 0.46
C GLU A 579 -5.59 -5.29 1.04
N ARG A 580 -5.14 -6.27 0.25
CA ARG A 580 -4.07 -7.19 0.64
C ARG A 580 -2.78 -6.44 0.99
N TRP A 581 -2.36 -5.47 0.18
CA TRP A 581 -1.25 -4.58 0.50
C TRP A 581 -1.51 -3.81 1.79
N ALA A 582 -2.73 -3.31 2.00
CA ALA A 582 -3.10 -2.67 3.26
C ALA A 582 -3.19 -3.66 4.42
N ARG A 583 -3.09 -4.98 4.21
CA ARG A 583 -2.95 -6.00 5.26
C ARG A 583 -1.48 -6.42 5.47
N THR A 584 -0.67 -6.53 4.42
CA THR A 584 0.67 -7.14 4.41
C THR A 584 1.84 -6.19 4.07
N GLY A 585 1.55 -4.99 3.54
CA GLY A 585 2.48 -4.08 2.85
C GLY A 585 3.62 -3.50 3.67
N HIS A 586 3.75 -3.89 4.94
CA HIS A 586 4.92 -3.59 5.76
C HIS A 586 6.06 -4.61 5.62
N GLU A 587 5.79 -5.82 5.12
CA GLU A 587 6.85 -6.80 4.86
C GLU A 587 7.64 -6.48 3.57
N GLN A 588 7.04 -5.78 2.60
CA GLN A 588 7.65 -5.53 1.27
C GLN A 588 8.49 -4.25 1.18
N LYS A 589 8.23 -3.22 2.00
CA LYS A 589 8.95 -1.92 1.95
C LYS A 589 10.43 -1.97 2.33
N ASN A 590 10.89 -3.10 2.86
CA ASN A 590 12.28 -3.28 3.30
C ASN A 590 13.21 -3.84 2.21
N ARG A 591 12.82 -3.86 0.93
CA ARG A 591 13.75 -4.22 -0.14
C ARG A 591 14.71 -3.07 -0.44
N ILE A 592 15.98 -3.26 -0.10
CA ILE A 592 17.06 -2.35 -0.50
C ILE A 592 17.34 -2.54 -2.00
N HIS A 593 17.03 -1.53 -2.80
CA HIS A 593 17.38 -1.51 -4.22
C HIS A 593 18.90 -1.43 -4.40
N GLY A 594 19.45 -2.14 -5.40
CA GLY A 594 20.89 -2.15 -5.68
C GLY A 594 21.70 -3.17 -4.88
N LEU A 595 21.06 -4.03 -4.08
CA LEU A 595 21.71 -5.13 -3.38
C LEU A 595 22.12 -6.24 -4.37
N ARG A 596 23.41 -6.55 -4.45
CA ARG A 596 23.99 -7.64 -5.25
C ARG A 596 24.52 -8.73 -4.33
N PHE A 597 24.50 -9.98 -4.78
CA PHE A 597 25.03 -11.12 -4.03
C PHE A 597 26.21 -11.75 -4.76
N ARG A 598 27.30 -12.00 -4.03
CA ARG A 598 28.56 -12.56 -4.55
C ARG A 598 29.00 -13.73 -3.69
N GLN A 599 29.63 -14.74 -4.29
CA GLN A 599 30.18 -15.91 -3.58
C GLN A 599 31.69 -16.03 -3.70
N GLU A 600 32.25 -15.56 -4.81
CA GLU A 600 33.68 -15.48 -5.01
C GLU A 600 34.29 -14.67 -3.87
N VAL A 601 35.39 -15.16 -3.29
CA VAL A 601 36.11 -14.49 -2.20
C VAL A 601 37.34 -13.83 -2.82
N VAL A 602 37.60 -12.57 -2.46
CA VAL A 602 38.80 -11.83 -2.88
C VAL A 602 39.62 -11.38 -1.68
N GLU A 603 40.90 -11.08 -1.87
CA GLU A 603 41.82 -10.69 -0.79
C GLU A 603 41.31 -9.49 0.04
N ASP A 604 40.69 -8.52 -0.64
CA ASP A 604 40.03 -7.35 -0.04
C ASP A 604 38.93 -7.71 0.99
N ASP A 605 38.34 -8.90 0.91
CA ASP A 605 37.22 -9.29 1.79
C ASP A 605 37.65 -9.48 3.24
N ILE A 606 38.94 -9.78 3.49
CA ILE A 606 39.50 -9.94 4.84
C ILE A 606 39.23 -8.65 5.65
N GLY A 607 39.74 -7.52 5.17
CA GLY A 607 39.57 -6.24 5.84
C GLY A 607 38.14 -5.71 5.81
N ARG A 608 37.33 -6.10 4.82
CA ARG A 608 35.91 -5.71 4.74
C ARG A 608 35.05 -6.44 5.76
N ILE A 609 35.27 -7.74 5.93
CA ILE A 609 34.58 -8.56 6.95
C ILE A 609 35.00 -8.10 8.35
N GLU A 610 36.30 -7.96 8.63
CA GLU A 610 36.81 -7.51 9.94
C GLU A 610 36.15 -6.19 10.37
N LYS A 611 36.08 -5.21 9.46
CA LYS A 611 35.38 -3.93 9.71
C LYS A 611 33.89 -4.12 9.95
N LEU A 612 33.22 -4.97 9.16
CA LEU A 612 31.79 -5.22 9.27
C LEU A 612 31.43 -5.87 10.60
N VAL A 613 32.14 -6.93 11.02
CA VAL A 613 31.84 -7.62 12.28
C VAL A 613 32.15 -6.73 13.48
N ALA A 614 33.23 -5.95 13.44
CA ALA A 614 33.59 -5.01 14.49
C ALA A 614 32.49 -3.95 14.71
N VAL A 615 31.96 -3.35 13.63
CA VAL A 615 30.92 -2.30 13.75
C VAL A 615 29.56 -2.85 14.22
N THR A 616 29.32 -4.16 14.16
CA THR A 616 28.08 -4.72 14.71
C THR A 616 28.00 -4.64 16.23
N GLY A 617 29.15 -4.54 16.92
CA GLY A 617 29.23 -4.51 18.39
C GLY A 617 28.99 -5.86 19.09
N PHE A 618 28.85 -6.96 18.34
CA PHE A 618 28.62 -8.29 18.90
C PHE A 618 29.89 -9.12 19.10
N PHE A 619 30.94 -8.85 18.30
CA PHE A 619 32.15 -9.67 18.25
C PHE A 619 33.25 -9.09 19.14
N HIS A 620 33.93 -9.96 19.89
CA HIS A 620 35.16 -9.65 20.62
C HIS A 620 36.36 -9.55 19.68
N ALA A 621 37.44 -8.88 20.11
CA ALA A 621 38.62 -8.63 19.25
C ALA A 621 39.20 -9.91 18.61
N GLY A 622 39.28 -11.01 19.36
CA GLY A 622 39.72 -12.30 18.82
C GLY A 622 38.75 -12.92 17.81
N GLU A 623 37.44 -12.71 17.97
CA GLU A 623 36.45 -13.21 16.99
C GLU A 623 36.47 -12.40 15.69
N VAL A 624 36.80 -11.10 15.76
CA VAL A 624 37.03 -10.26 14.58
C VAL A 624 38.22 -10.77 13.78
N GLU A 625 39.31 -11.14 14.46
CA GLU A 625 40.51 -11.70 13.82
C GLU A 625 40.21 -13.05 13.15
N VAL A 626 39.50 -13.94 13.84
CA VAL A 626 39.08 -15.23 13.27
C VAL A 626 38.19 -15.04 12.03
N ALA A 627 37.37 -13.98 11.97
CA ALA A 627 36.61 -13.60 10.76
C ALA A 627 37.48 -13.31 9.55
N GLY A 628 38.63 -12.67 9.74
CA GLY A 628 39.64 -12.52 8.69
C GLY A 628 40.34 -13.83 8.35
N GLU A 629 40.66 -14.66 9.35
CA GLU A 629 41.37 -15.94 9.15
C GLU A 629 40.57 -16.94 8.32
N LEU A 630 39.26 -17.08 8.55
CA LEU A 630 38.42 -17.99 7.74
C LEU A 630 38.42 -17.62 6.25
N VAL A 631 38.51 -16.31 5.95
CA VAL A 631 38.61 -15.79 4.59
C VAL A 631 39.98 -16.13 4.00
N ARG A 632 41.07 -15.92 4.76
CA ARG A 632 42.44 -16.31 4.35
C ARG A 632 42.52 -17.80 4.07
N GLU A 633 41.94 -18.62 4.92
CA GLU A 633 41.95 -20.07 4.75
C GLU A 633 41.20 -20.49 3.48
N ARG A 634 40.05 -19.86 3.18
CA ARG A 634 39.33 -20.09 1.92
C ARG A 634 40.13 -19.64 0.70
N LEU A 635 40.83 -18.51 0.77
CA LEU A 635 41.69 -18.05 -0.33
C LEU A 635 42.86 -19.00 -0.58
N LEU A 636 43.47 -19.54 0.49
CA LEU A 636 44.62 -20.44 0.40
C LEU A 636 44.25 -21.87 -0.06
N LYS A 637 43.17 -22.44 0.50
CA LYS A 637 42.82 -23.85 0.31
C LYS A 637 41.65 -24.07 -0.68
N GLY A 638 41.00 -23.01 -1.15
CA GLY A 638 39.84 -23.10 -2.03
C GLY A 638 38.71 -23.90 -1.37
N GLU A 639 38.07 -24.80 -2.13
CA GLU A 639 36.99 -25.65 -1.59
C GLU A 639 37.41 -26.60 -0.48
N ALA A 640 38.70 -26.96 -0.42
CA ALA A 640 39.22 -27.84 0.61
C ALA A 640 39.24 -27.21 2.01
N SER A 641 39.01 -25.89 2.14
CA SER A 641 38.88 -25.25 3.46
C SER A 641 37.62 -25.67 4.21
N GLY A 642 36.58 -26.12 3.50
CA GLY A 642 35.25 -26.36 4.08
C GLY A 642 34.46 -25.08 4.41
N TYR A 643 35.05 -23.89 4.30
CA TYR A 643 34.38 -22.62 4.53
C TYR A 643 33.87 -22.02 3.21
N HIS A 644 32.59 -21.70 3.16
CA HIS A 644 31.92 -21.07 2.03
C HIS A 644 31.32 -19.74 2.45
N PHE A 645 31.34 -18.77 1.54
CA PHE A 645 30.91 -17.40 1.81
C PHE A 645 29.80 -16.96 0.87
N LEU A 646 28.92 -16.11 1.37
CA LEU A 646 27.98 -15.34 0.56
C LEU A 646 27.97 -13.89 1.05
N PHE A 647 28.28 -12.97 0.15
CA PHE A 647 28.33 -11.54 0.41
C PHE A 647 27.10 -10.85 -0.16
N ALA A 648 26.57 -9.87 0.58
CA ALA A 648 25.57 -8.93 0.12
C ALA A 648 26.23 -7.55 -0.01
N GLU A 649 26.25 -7.00 -1.22
CA GLU A 649 26.91 -5.73 -1.54
C GLU A 649 25.88 -4.69 -1.99
N HIS A 650 26.02 -3.46 -1.51
CA HIS A 650 25.19 -2.33 -1.88
C HIS A 650 26.08 -1.20 -2.37
N TYR A 651 26.01 -0.88 -3.68
CA TYR A 651 26.87 0.10 -4.35
C TYR A 651 28.36 -0.02 -4.00
N GLY A 652 28.89 -1.25 -4.04
CA GLY A 652 30.31 -1.53 -3.77
C GLY A 652 30.69 -1.58 -2.29
N ARG A 653 29.75 -1.36 -1.35
CA ARG A 653 29.96 -1.54 0.08
C ARG A 653 29.42 -2.88 0.56
N LEU A 654 30.13 -3.54 1.46
CA LEU A 654 29.67 -4.79 2.06
C LEU A 654 28.54 -4.51 3.06
N ALA A 655 27.31 -4.92 2.73
CA ALA A 655 26.13 -4.73 3.56
C ALA A 655 25.90 -5.89 4.55
N GLY A 656 26.39 -7.08 4.23
CA GLY A 656 26.35 -8.25 5.11
C GLY A 656 27.00 -9.47 4.46
N TYR A 657 27.25 -10.51 5.25
CA TYR A 657 27.76 -11.78 4.73
C TYR A 657 27.29 -12.98 5.57
N THR A 658 27.43 -14.18 5.00
CA THR A 658 27.38 -15.46 5.72
C THR A 658 28.65 -16.26 5.48
N CYS A 659 29.06 -17.03 6.49
CA CYS A 659 30.08 -18.07 6.42
C CYS A 659 29.45 -19.40 6.87
N TYR A 660 29.56 -20.44 6.05
CA TYR A 660 28.92 -21.74 6.29
C TYR A 660 29.77 -22.89 5.72
N GLY A 661 29.57 -24.12 6.19
CA GLY A 661 30.34 -25.27 5.73
C GLY A 661 29.73 -26.62 6.11
N PRO A 662 30.14 -27.72 5.45
CA PRO A 662 29.68 -29.05 5.80
C PRO A 662 30.25 -29.49 7.15
N ILE A 663 29.46 -30.22 7.93
CA ILE A 663 29.91 -30.80 9.20
C ILE A 663 30.59 -32.13 8.90
N PRO A 664 31.91 -32.29 9.15
CA PRO A 664 32.61 -33.54 8.94
C PRO A 664 31.93 -34.69 9.68
N CYS A 665 31.99 -35.89 9.10
CA CYS A 665 31.38 -37.11 9.66
C CYS A 665 29.85 -37.06 9.82
N THR A 666 29.15 -36.13 9.14
CA THR A 666 27.68 -36.15 9.02
C THR A 666 27.25 -36.50 7.60
N ARG A 667 26.01 -37.00 7.45
CA ARG A 667 25.47 -37.39 6.13
C ARG A 667 25.20 -36.18 5.24
N ASP A 668 24.61 -35.14 5.80
CA ASP A 668 24.05 -33.99 5.09
C ASP A 668 23.93 -32.73 5.98
N GLY A 669 24.73 -32.67 7.07
CA GLY A 669 24.71 -31.56 8.03
C GLY A 669 25.65 -30.43 7.62
N TYR A 670 25.20 -29.19 7.82
CA TYR A 670 25.98 -27.99 7.60
C TYR A 670 25.92 -27.06 8.81
N ASP A 671 27.02 -26.40 9.12
CA ASP A 671 27.07 -25.30 10.07
C ASP A 671 26.92 -23.98 9.33
N LEU A 672 26.08 -23.09 9.87
CA LEU A 672 26.17 -21.66 9.60
C LEU A 672 27.06 -21.05 10.68
N TYR A 673 28.36 -20.96 10.40
CA TYR A 673 29.35 -20.42 11.34
C TYR A 673 29.02 -19.00 11.73
N TRP A 674 28.84 -18.10 10.75
CA TRP A 674 28.53 -16.70 11.00
C TRP A 674 27.52 -16.12 10.01
N ILE A 675 26.72 -15.19 10.52
CA ILE A 675 25.94 -14.24 9.73
C ILE A 675 26.07 -12.86 10.37
N ALA A 676 26.46 -11.88 9.59
CA ALA A 676 26.57 -10.50 10.06
C ALA A 676 26.01 -9.54 9.02
N VAL A 677 25.32 -8.51 9.49
CA VAL A 677 24.76 -7.45 8.67
C VAL A 677 25.19 -6.12 9.28
N HIS A 678 25.72 -5.23 8.44
CA HIS A 678 26.15 -3.92 8.85
C HIS A 678 24.97 -3.13 9.47
N PRO A 679 25.13 -2.40 10.60
CA PRO A 679 24.03 -1.77 11.33
C PRO A 679 23.07 -0.92 10.48
N GLU A 680 23.60 -0.15 9.52
CA GLU A 680 22.79 0.65 8.57
C GLU A 680 21.77 -0.16 7.75
N TYR A 681 22.00 -1.47 7.60
CA TYR A 681 21.23 -2.39 6.78
C TYR A 681 20.41 -3.39 7.62
N GLN A 682 20.56 -3.38 8.94
CA GLN A 682 19.78 -4.22 9.85
C GLN A 682 18.30 -3.79 9.86
N GLY A 683 17.39 -4.75 10.11
CA GLY A 683 15.95 -4.52 10.05
C GLY A 683 15.37 -4.33 8.65
N ARG A 684 16.21 -4.22 7.61
CA ARG A 684 15.83 -4.02 6.20
C ARG A 684 15.90 -5.32 5.37
N GLY A 685 15.67 -6.47 5.99
CA GLY A 685 15.57 -7.75 5.28
C GLY A 685 16.85 -8.36 4.66
N VAL A 686 18.01 -7.70 4.75
CA VAL A 686 19.30 -8.19 4.20
C VAL A 686 19.69 -9.54 4.82
N GLY A 687 19.65 -9.65 6.16
CA GLY A 687 19.99 -10.90 6.86
C GLY A 687 19.10 -12.07 6.48
N SER A 688 17.78 -11.85 6.36
CA SER A 688 16.85 -12.89 5.89
C SER A 688 17.10 -13.30 4.44
N HIS A 689 17.59 -12.38 3.60
CA HIS A 689 17.92 -12.71 2.21
C HIS A 689 19.22 -13.53 2.11
N LEU A 690 20.26 -13.11 2.83
CA LEU A 690 21.52 -13.85 2.97
C LEU A 690 21.27 -15.27 3.48
N LEU A 691 20.47 -15.41 4.54
CA LEU A 691 20.18 -16.71 5.13
C LEU A 691 19.42 -17.62 4.15
N ARG A 692 18.37 -17.13 3.47
CA ARG A 692 17.64 -17.93 2.47
C ARG A 692 18.50 -18.37 1.28
N LEU A 693 19.37 -17.49 0.79
CA LEU A 693 20.29 -17.85 -0.29
C LEU A 693 21.33 -18.87 0.18
N THR A 694 21.84 -18.72 1.41
CA THR A 694 22.74 -19.70 2.04
C THR A 694 22.07 -21.07 2.15
N GLU A 695 20.85 -21.13 2.68
CA GLU A 695 20.05 -22.37 2.76
C GLU A 695 19.82 -23.01 1.39
N ARG A 696 19.56 -22.19 0.36
CA ARG A 696 19.41 -22.67 -1.01
C ARG A 696 20.71 -23.30 -1.52
N ARG A 697 21.86 -22.69 -1.25
CA ARG A 697 23.18 -23.20 -1.65
C ARG A 697 23.53 -24.49 -0.94
N ILE A 698 23.27 -24.56 0.37
CA ILE A 698 23.43 -25.78 1.15
C ILE A 698 22.58 -26.91 0.55
N ARG A 699 21.34 -26.64 0.17
CA ARG A 699 20.48 -27.63 -0.50
C ARG A 699 21.03 -28.06 -1.86
N GLU A 700 21.50 -27.11 -2.68
CA GLU A 700 22.13 -27.40 -3.97
C GLU A 700 23.39 -28.25 -3.82
N ALA A 701 24.11 -28.13 -2.69
CA ALA A 701 25.25 -28.96 -2.31
C ALA A 701 24.87 -30.27 -1.58
N GLY A 702 23.60 -30.65 -1.57
CA GLY A 702 23.11 -31.90 -0.97
C GLY A 702 22.90 -31.87 0.54
N GLY A 703 22.96 -30.70 1.18
CA GLY A 703 22.71 -30.53 2.61
C GLY A 703 21.22 -30.63 2.97
N GLY A 704 20.90 -31.43 3.98
CA GLY A 704 19.55 -31.65 4.49
C GLY A 704 19.26 -30.93 5.81
N ARG A 705 20.28 -30.46 6.52
CA ARG A 705 20.15 -29.74 7.80
C ARG A 705 21.16 -28.63 7.95
N VAL A 706 20.73 -27.53 8.57
CA VAL A 706 21.59 -26.40 8.95
C VAL A 706 21.53 -26.23 10.46
N TYR A 707 22.70 -26.20 11.08
CA TYR A 707 22.91 -25.94 12.50
C TYR A 707 23.51 -24.55 12.69
N VAL A 708 23.10 -23.87 13.76
CA VAL A 708 23.52 -22.50 14.05
C VAL A 708 23.71 -22.33 15.55
N ASP A 709 24.84 -21.74 15.90
CA ASP A 709 25.23 -21.51 17.29
C ASP A 709 25.15 -20.02 17.64
N THR A 710 24.61 -19.70 18.81
CA THR A 710 24.58 -18.30 19.29
C THR A 710 24.66 -18.24 20.81
N SER A 711 25.21 -17.14 21.33
CA SER A 711 25.29 -16.88 22.78
C SER A 711 23.89 -16.75 23.42
N GLN A 712 23.79 -17.12 24.70
CA GLN A 712 22.61 -16.97 25.55
C GLN A 712 22.52 -15.58 26.22
N ARG A 713 23.55 -14.73 26.13
CA ARG A 713 23.52 -13.35 26.69
C ARG A 713 22.31 -12.56 26.18
N VAL A 714 21.88 -11.59 26.97
CA VAL A 714 20.71 -10.74 26.70
C VAL A 714 20.83 -10.01 25.36
N GLN A 715 22.02 -9.50 25.03
CA GLN A 715 22.28 -8.80 23.77
C GLN A 715 21.96 -9.66 22.52
N TYR A 716 22.13 -10.99 22.60
CA TYR A 716 21.88 -11.93 21.50
C TYR A 716 20.40 -12.38 21.40
N ALA A 717 19.50 -11.84 22.22
CA ALA A 717 18.07 -12.18 22.15
C ALA A 717 17.47 -11.84 20.77
N GLY A 718 17.91 -10.75 20.14
CA GLY A 718 17.50 -10.39 18.78
C GLY A 718 17.92 -11.41 17.72
N THR A 719 19.14 -11.96 17.86
CA THR A 719 19.72 -12.98 17.00
C THR A 719 18.97 -14.32 17.13
N ARG A 720 18.67 -14.74 18.36
CA ARG A 720 17.84 -15.93 18.63
C ARG A 720 16.45 -15.82 18.02
N ALA A 721 15.77 -14.69 18.25
CA ALA A 721 14.47 -14.43 17.64
C ALA A 721 14.53 -14.35 16.10
N PHE A 722 15.67 -13.93 15.53
CA PHE A 722 15.88 -13.93 14.08
C PHE A 722 15.91 -15.35 13.50
N TYR A 723 16.62 -16.29 14.13
CA TYR A 723 16.64 -17.68 13.69
C TYR A 723 15.26 -18.36 13.80
N GLU A 724 14.55 -18.12 14.91
CA GLU A 724 13.18 -18.63 15.11
C GLU A 724 12.22 -18.14 14.01
N ARG A 725 12.26 -16.84 13.68
CA ARG A 725 11.47 -16.29 12.56
C ARG A 725 11.85 -16.90 11.21
N CYS A 726 13.11 -17.31 11.04
CA CYS A 726 13.58 -17.95 9.82
C CYS A 726 13.30 -19.46 9.78
N GLY A 727 12.58 -20.00 10.77
CA GLY A 727 12.13 -21.39 10.82
C GLY A 727 13.16 -22.34 11.42
N TYR A 728 14.13 -21.84 12.18
CA TYR A 728 15.00 -22.69 12.99
C TYR A 728 14.35 -22.99 14.33
N SER A 729 14.50 -24.21 14.81
CA SER A 729 14.04 -24.65 16.12
C SER A 729 15.22 -24.74 17.08
N LEU A 730 15.04 -24.30 18.32
CA LEU A 730 16.04 -24.46 19.37
C LEU A 730 16.11 -25.96 19.75
N GLU A 731 17.27 -26.58 19.58
CA GLU A 731 17.48 -28.01 19.84
C GLU A 731 18.29 -28.25 21.12
N CYS A 732 19.21 -27.34 21.47
CA CYS A 732 20.09 -27.52 22.62
C CYS A 732 20.46 -26.20 23.30
N LEU A 733 20.58 -26.24 24.62
CA LEU A 733 21.15 -25.17 25.45
C LEU A 733 22.26 -25.75 26.33
N LEU A 734 23.45 -25.17 26.24
CA LEU A 734 24.60 -25.49 27.09
C LEU A 734 24.89 -24.28 27.98
N ALA A 735 24.71 -24.42 29.29
CA ALA A 735 25.05 -23.37 30.24
C ALA A 735 26.57 -23.14 30.29
N ASP A 736 26.98 -21.89 30.52
CA ASP A 736 28.38 -21.49 30.73
C ASP A 736 29.41 -21.98 29.69
N PHE A 737 28.97 -22.20 28.45
CA PHE A 737 29.79 -22.76 27.39
C PHE A 737 30.90 -21.81 26.92
N TYR A 738 30.58 -20.52 26.76
CA TYR A 738 31.56 -19.53 26.29
C TYR A 738 32.29 -18.87 27.46
N ALA A 739 31.58 -18.59 28.55
CA ALA A 739 32.10 -18.06 29.81
C ALA A 739 31.03 -18.24 30.92
N PRO A 740 31.37 -18.09 32.22
CA PRO A 740 30.37 -18.02 33.28
C PRO A 740 29.32 -16.93 33.00
N GLY A 741 28.03 -17.30 33.01
CA GLY A 741 26.90 -16.44 32.63
C GLY A 741 26.66 -16.32 31.12
N ASP A 742 27.40 -17.05 30.28
CA ASP A 742 27.29 -17.05 28.83
C ASP A 742 27.25 -18.47 28.24
N GLY A 743 26.03 -18.99 28.13
CA GLY A 743 25.77 -20.28 27.50
C GLY A 743 25.70 -20.25 25.97
N LYS A 744 25.67 -21.43 25.37
CA LYS A 744 25.49 -21.65 23.93
C LYS A 744 24.07 -22.16 23.64
N ALA A 745 23.41 -21.57 22.66
CA ALA A 745 22.12 -22.01 22.13
C ALA A 745 22.31 -22.53 20.71
N VAL A 746 21.86 -23.76 20.46
CA VAL A 746 21.99 -24.44 19.17
C VAL A 746 20.63 -24.53 18.51
N TYR A 747 20.53 -23.94 17.33
CA TYR A 747 19.34 -23.91 16.49
C TYR A 747 19.52 -24.82 15.28
N CYS A 748 18.48 -25.55 14.89
CA CYS A 748 18.49 -26.42 13.71
C CYS A 748 17.31 -26.10 12.78
N LYS A 749 17.56 -26.18 11.47
CA LYS A 749 16.51 -26.19 10.45
C LYS A 749 16.71 -27.35 9.49
N LYS A 750 15.65 -28.13 9.29
CA LYS A 750 15.60 -29.15 8.23
C LYS A 750 15.28 -28.48 6.90
N LEU A 751 16.11 -28.73 5.88
CA LEU A 751 15.89 -28.25 4.52
C LEU A 751 15.07 -29.31 3.76
N THR A 752 13.75 -29.25 3.85
CA THR A 752 12.87 -30.18 3.10
C THR A 752 13.06 -29.99 1.59
N GLY A 753 13.18 -31.09 0.83
CA GLY A 753 13.15 -31.05 -0.63
C GLY A 753 11.77 -30.63 -1.12
N GLU A 754 11.70 -29.62 -1.99
CA GLU A 754 10.53 -29.42 -2.82
C GLU A 754 10.41 -30.66 -3.72
N THR A 755 9.49 -31.57 -3.36
CA THR A 755 9.02 -32.59 -4.30
C THR A 755 8.53 -31.88 -5.54
N GLY A 756 9.21 -32.09 -6.67
CA GLY A 756 8.83 -31.56 -7.95
C GLY A 756 7.36 -31.83 -8.25
N ARG A 757 6.64 -30.79 -8.65
CA ARG A 757 5.51 -31.01 -9.56
C ARG A 757 6.13 -31.46 -10.89
N PRO A 758 5.81 -32.65 -11.40
CA PRO A 758 6.23 -33.01 -12.75
C PRO A 758 5.59 -32.01 -13.71
N SER A 759 6.39 -31.58 -14.68
CA SER A 759 5.93 -30.90 -15.88
C SER A 759 4.94 -31.79 -16.62
N SER A 760 3.66 -31.41 -16.60
CA SER A 760 2.64 -31.77 -17.57
C SER A 760 1.66 -30.62 -17.72
#